data_AF-A0AAE3U474-F1
#
_entry.id   AF-A0AAE3U474-F1
#
_cell.length_a   1.000
_cell.length_b   1.000
_cell.length_c   1.000
_cell.angle_alpha   90.00
_cell.angle_beta   90.00
_cell.angle_gamma   90.00
#
_symmetry.space_group_name_H-M   'P 1'
#
loop_
_entity.id
_entity.type
_entity.pdbx_description
1 polymer ?
#
loop_
_entity_poly.entity_id
_entity_poly.type
_entity_poly.pdbx_seq_one_letter_code
_entity_poly.pdbx_strand_id
1 'polypeptide(L)'
;MKYLISLTTCSILISLFGIQNLSAQYNYAEGLQKTLLFYEAQRSGKMPANNRLTWRGDSHLRDGKDVGIDLTGGWYDAGDSPKWNATMSFAASTLAWSALEYPKGYQQSGQMSYLLSNLKWVGDYFIKCLRFKSIDDLPTYRVFVEVGNVDEEHKSWVANEVMQALYPNRPSFYADKDAPATSIVAAMAASQAVSSIVFRTNGNTQYADALLLNAQKLYEFATTYQGNGTVKNAKGEIVKHTENYDENRFEDQVCLAAIWLYRATKSLQPEASAQYLKQAEKLASGFANRVPEAYYSYSTYEIPCFILLSEEFPDSILYKQKTEAALDRFINLPKSPGGLAKIGYEWGTLRHANNTAWLFFVYADHLAAGARKTKYEQWAKSQLDYSLGSNPQNRSYLLGFQPAGKTVVNTPHHGTAHAPWAGWEHLNKEKPEFRYQPRHILYGGLLGGPNWNDEFKAEVGNAAQTEVALDFNAGITANMARMTSVVGGKPLPNFPPKEKPDDEYFVEASIADTDNESVEIKAWLNNRSAFPAKVSSNLSFRYYFQAEPGTQIQAEIVNGKGAAISQPTLYQGSIYFVTVTFPNTPIFPGGLDPNNGWTPFYRKEVVFRLKSSGSWNNANDWSFKGLSSQGKNPVKVNQISVWEGKKKLGGIDPPKG
;
A
#
# COMPACT_ATOMS: atom_id res chain seq x y z
N MET A 1 67.84 31.10 -50.31
CA MET A 1 67.79 29.63 -50.17
C MET A 1 67.18 29.31 -48.81
N LYS A 2 66.10 28.51 -48.81
CA LYS A 2 65.39 27.90 -47.66
C LYS A 2 64.56 28.80 -46.73
N TYR A 3 63.25 28.67 -46.87
CA TYR A 3 62.21 29.01 -45.90
C TYR A 3 62.35 28.08 -44.67
N LEU A 4 62.24 28.64 -43.46
CA LEU A 4 61.88 27.89 -42.25
C LEU A 4 60.62 28.54 -41.67
N ILE A 5 59.54 27.77 -41.66
CA ILE A 5 58.24 28.11 -41.07
C ILE A 5 58.33 27.78 -39.57
N SER A 6 58.14 28.78 -38.71
CA SER A 6 57.85 28.59 -37.28
C SER A 6 56.39 28.98 -37.05
N LEU A 7 55.54 27.98 -36.88
CA LEU A 7 54.14 28.12 -36.50
C LEU A 7 54.07 28.33 -34.98
N THR A 8 53.75 29.54 -34.53
CA THR A 8 53.37 29.80 -33.14
C THR A 8 51.89 29.48 -32.99
N THR A 9 51.56 28.33 -32.39
CA THR A 9 50.18 27.97 -32.04
C THR A 9 49.71 28.82 -30.86
N CYS A 10 48.78 29.72 -31.12
CA CYS A 10 48.02 30.44 -30.10
C CYS A 10 46.93 29.50 -29.57
N SER A 11 47.13 28.92 -28.39
CA SER A 11 46.11 28.10 -27.72
C SER A 11 45.06 29.01 -27.09
N ILE A 12 43.90 29.12 -27.74
CA ILE A 12 42.70 29.69 -27.15
C ILE A 12 42.19 28.71 -26.09
N LEU A 13 42.39 29.05 -24.81
CA LEU A 13 41.73 28.42 -23.67
C LEU A 13 40.24 28.78 -23.73
N ILE A 14 39.45 27.96 -24.43
CA ILE A 14 38.00 27.92 -24.21
C ILE A 14 37.81 27.32 -22.82
N SER A 15 37.46 28.15 -21.85
CA SER A 15 36.90 27.72 -20.58
C SER A 15 35.57 27.03 -20.86
N LEU A 16 35.63 25.72 -21.06
CA LEU A 16 34.49 24.82 -20.96
C LEU A 16 33.94 24.93 -19.54
N PHE A 17 33.00 25.84 -19.30
CA PHE A 17 32.00 25.65 -18.27
C PHE A 17 31.22 24.39 -18.65
N GLY A 18 31.68 23.25 -18.13
CA GLY A 18 31.02 21.98 -18.32
C GLY A 18 29.59 22.06 -17.81
N ILE A 19 28.63 22.09 -18.74
CA ILE A 19 27.25 21.70 -18.45
C ILE A 19 27.34 20.21 -18.09
N GLN A 20 27.47 19.89 -16.80
CA GLN A 20 27.34 18.52 -16.33
C GLN A 20 25.87 18.14 -16.45
N ASN A 21 25.51 17.50 -17.56
CA ASN A 21 24.20 16.89 -17.74
C ASN A 21 23.97 15.85 -16.64
N LEU A 22 22.78 15.87 -16.02
CA LEU A 22 22.32 14.81 -15.14
C LEU A 22 22.44 13.47 -15.87
N SER A 23 23.26 12.56 -15.35
CA SER A 23 23.48 11.24 -15.95
C SER A 23 22.58 10.18 -15.31
N ALA A 24 22.19 9.18 -16.11
CA ALA A 24 21.44 8.03 -15.63
C ALA A 24 22.35 7.12 -14.79
N GLN A 25 22.20 7.18 -13.46
CA GLN A 25 22.89 6.27 -12.53
C GLN A 25 22.04 5.04 -12.19
N TYR A 26 20.72 5.20 -12.22
CA TYR A 26 19.74 4.16 -11.92
C TYR A 26 18.68 4.10 -13.03
N ASN A 27 17.99 2.97 -13.14
CA ASN A 27 16.85 2.83 -14.04
C ASN A 27 15.60 3.48 -13.43
N TYR A 28 15.51 4.81 -13.49
CA TYR A 28 14.40 5.55 -12.88
C TYR A 28 13.03 5.19 -13.47
N ALA A 29 12.97 4.77 -14.74
CA ALA A 29 11.73 4.31 -15.38
C ALA A 29 11.19 3.00 -14.76
N GLU A 30 12.07 2.07 -14.38
CA GLU A 30 11.69 0.88 -13.61
C GLU A 30 11.28 1.26 -12.18
N GLY A 31 11.97 2.22 -11.56
CA GLY A 31 11.57 2.78 -10.27
C GLY A 31 10.14 3.33 -10.32
N LEU A 32 9.83 4.15 -11.32
CA LEU A 32 8.49 4.71 -11.55
C LEU A 32 7.42 3.62 -11.75
N GLN A 33 7.72 2.61 -12.55
CA GLN A 33 6.82 1.48 -12.78
C GLN A 33 6.49 0.75 -11.47
N LYS A 34 7.49 0.56 -10.61
CA LYS A 34 7.32 -0.11 -9.31
C LYS A 34 6.56 0.76 -8.32
N THR A 35 6.89 2.04 -8.18
CA THR A 35 6.21 2.92 -7.21
C THR A 35 4.73 3.10 -7.55
N LEU A 36 4.33 3.04 -8.82
CA LEU A 36 2.92 3.03 -9.20
C LEU A 36 2.21 1.70 -8.88
N LEU A 37 2.92 0.56 -8.96
CA LEU A 37 2.37 -0.72 -8.55
C LEU A 37 2.15 -0.79 -7.03
N PHE A 38 2.99 -0.12 -6.22
CA PHE A 38 2.76 0.01 -4.78
C PHE A 38 1.36 0.58 -4.46
N TYR A 39 0.92 1.63 -5.15
CA TYR A 39 -0.43 2.17 -4.94
C TYR A 39 -1.55 1.19 -5.37
N GLU A 40 -1.30 0.30 -6.34
CA GLU A 40 -2.22 -0.81 -6.64
C GLU A 40 -2.27 -1.82 -5.49
N ALA A 41 -1.13 -2.07 -4.84
CA ALA A 41 -1.00 -2.92 -3.66
C ALA A 41 -1.63 -2.34 -2.40
N GLN A 42 -1.90 -1.03 -2.34
CA GLN A 42 -2.62 -0.38 -1.24
C GLN A 42 -4.15 -0.34 -1.44
N ARG A 43 -4.70 -0.78 -2.58
CA ARG A 43 -6.15 -0.67 -2.86
C ARG A 43 -7.01 -1.39 -1.83
N SER A 44 -8.05 -0.76 -1.29
CA SER A 44 -9.09 -1.37 -0.45
C SER A 44 -10.40 -1.52 -1.23
N GLY A 45 -11.26 -2.48 -0.89
CA GLY A 45 -12.55 -2.71 -1.54
C GLY A 45 -12.49 -3.83 -2.57
N LYS A 46 -13.42 -3.79 -3.53
CA LYS A 46 -13.52 -4.80 -4.60
C LYS A 46 -12.45 -4.58 -5.65
N MET A 47 -11.56 -5.55 -5.83
CA MET A 47 -10.46 -5.46 -6.80
C MET A 47 -11.01 -5.48 -8.24
N PRO A 48 -10.40 -4.70 -9.15
CA PRO A 48 -10.84 -4.68 -10.53
C PRO A 48 -10.43 -5.97 -11.25
N ALA A 49 -11.14 -6.32 -12.33
CA ALA A 49 -10.87 -7.55 -13.10
C ALA A 49 -9.46 -7.59 -13.72
N ASN A 50 -8.85 -6.43 -13.95
CA ASN A 50 -7.48 -6.27 -14.44
C ASN A 50 -6.44 -6.11 -13.32
N ASN A 51 -6.76 -6.50 -12.07
CA ASN A 51 -5.80 -6.53 -10.98
C ASN A 51 -4.53 -7.31 -11.38
N ARG A 52 -3.37 -6.67 -11.23
CA ARG A 52 -2.07 -7.24 -11.60
C ARG A 52 -1.41 -8.04 -10.47
N LEU A 53 -1.88 -7.89 -9.24
CA LEU A 53 -1.31 -8.51 -8.04
C LEU A 53 -2.14 -9.74 -7.64
N THR A 54 -1.61 -10.94 -7.89
CA THR A 54 -2.30 -12.21 -7.62
C THR A 54 -2.53 -12.49 -6.12
N TRP A 55 -1.76 -11.81 -5.26
CA TRP A 55 -1.86 -11.91 -3.81
C TRP A 55 -2.76 -10.85 -3.16
N ARG A 56 -3.27 -9.89 -3.94
CA ARG A 56 -4.31 -8.95 -3.49
C ARG A 56 -5.70 -9.44 -3.93
N GLY A 57 -6.64 -9.41 -3.00
CA GLY A 57 -8.03 -9.77 -3.21
C GLY A 57 -9.00 -8.70 -2.73
N ASP A 58 -10.29 -9.00 -2.83
CA ASP A 58 -11.34 -8.15 -2.28
C ASP A 58 -11.21 -8.06 -0.76
N SER A 59 -11.31 -6.84 -0.22
CA SER A 59 -11.15 -6.57 1.21
C SER A 59 -12.10 -5.46 1.67
N HIS A 60 -12.48 -5.49 2.96
CA HIS A 60 -13.34 -4.49 3.61
C HIS A 60 -14.59 -4.06 2.83
N LEU A 61 -15.32 -5.03 2.25
CA LEU A 61 -16.51 -4.80 1.42
C LEU A 61 -17.73 -4.25 2.19
N ARG A 62 -17.56 -3.86 3.46
CA ARG A 62 -18.61 -3.30 4.32
C ARG A 62 -18.23 -1.93 4.91
N ASP A 63 -17.14 -1.32 4.44
CA ASP A 63 -16.78 0.04 4.81
C ASP A 63 -17.98 0.98 4.53
N GLY A 64 -18.39 1.76 5.53
CA GLY A 64 -19.55 2.66 5.48
C GLY A 64 -20.90 2.04 5.87
N LYS A 65 -20.97 0.74 6.14
CA LYS A 65 -22.22 0.07 6.57
C LYS A 65 -22.81 0.69 7.85
N ASP A 66 -21.96 1.10 8.78
CA ASP A 66 -22.31 1.71 10.06
C ASP A 66 -23.02 3.06 9.93
N VAL A 67 -22.80 3.76 8.82
CA VAL A 67 -23.43 5.05 8.47
C VAL A 67 -24.38 4.95 7.27
N GLY A 68 -24.64 3.74 6.77
CA GLY A 68 -25.61 3.48 5.71
C GLY A 68 -25.20 3.93 4.31
N ILE A 69 -23.90 4.04 4.02
CA ILE A 69 -23.39 4.43 2.70
C ILE A 69 -22.27 3.48 2.23
N ASP A 70 -21.98 3.47 0.92
CA ASP A 70 -20.80 2.78 0.40
C ASP A 70 -19.55 3.65 0.57
N LEU A 71 -18.62 3.22 1.42
CA LEU A 71 -17.28 3.78 1.55
C LEU A 71 -16.19 2.80 1.10
N THR A 72 -16.51 1.75 0.34
CA THR A 72 -15.51 0.85 -0.24
C THR A 72 -14.66 1.56 -1.30
N GLY A 73 -13.40 1.14 -1.46
CA GLY A 73 -12.43 1.82 -2.31
C GLY A 73 -11.35 2.55 -1.49
N GLY A 74 -10.57 3.38 -2.18
CA GLY A 74 -9.47 4.14 -1.58
C GLY A 74 -8.25 3.26 -1.31
N TRP A 75 -7.26 3.83 -0.64
CA TRP A 75 -6.02 3.15 -0.27
C TRP A 75 -5.92 2.91 1.23
N TYR A 76 -5.34 1.79 1.61
CA TYR A 76 -4.76 1.61 2.95
C TYR A 76 -3.57 2.53 3.13
N ASP A 77 -3.43 3.09 4.34
CA ASP A 77 -2.42 4.08 4.63
C ASP A 77 -0.98 3.55 4.54
N ALA A 78 -0.70 2.49 5.29
CA ALA A 78 0.65 1.99 5.46
C ALA A 78 0.71 0.46 5.42
N GLY A 79 1.42 -0.14 6.38
CA GLY A 79 1.43 -1.58 6.65
C GLY A 79 0.11 -2.19 7.13
N ASP A 80 -0.89 -1.36 7.36
CA ASP A 80 -2.10 -1.63 8.10
C ASP A 80 -3.38 -1.62 7.22
N SER A 81 -4.53 -1.42 7.86
CA SER A 81 -5.89 -1.52 7.30
C SER A 81 -6.75 -0.25 7.42
N PRO A 82 -6.47 0.74 8.29
CA PRO A 82 -7.16 2.03 8.27
C PRO A 82 -6.99 2.78 6.94
N LYS A 83 -7.97 3.64 6.68
CA LYS A 83 -7.98 4.57 5.54
C LYS A 83 -8.01 5.99 6.09
N TRP A 84 -6.87 6.66 6.07
CA TRP A 84 -6.76 8.07 6.44
C TRP A 84 -6.75 8.96 5.19
N ASN A 85 -7.70 9.89 5.11
CA ASN A 85 -7.82 10.70 3.91
C ASN A 85 -6.76 11.81 3.84
N ALA A 86 -6.06 12.16 4.93
CA ALA A 86 -5.01 13.17 4.90
C ALA A 86 -3.78 12.68 4.10
N THR A 87 -3.26 11.50 4.43
CA THR A 87 -2.15 10.85 3.73
C THR A 87 -2.52 10.45 2.30
N MET A 88 -3.74 9.93 2.11
CA MET A 88 -4.28 9.59 0.79
C MET A 88 -4.38 10.83 -0.12
N SER A 89 -4.87 11.95 0.41
CA SER A 89 -4.97 13.22 -0.32
C SER A 89 -3.60 13.80 -0.62
N PHE A 90 -2.68 13.76 0.33
CA PHE A 90 -1.28 14.17 0.15
C PHE A 90 -0.61 13.40 -1.00
N ALA A 91 -0.68 12.07 -0.97
CA ALA A 91 -0.09 11.23 -2.00
C ALA A 91 -0.73 11.47 -3.37
N ALA A 92 -2.06 11.44 -3.46
CA ALA A 92 -2.77 11.64 -4.72
C ALA A 92 -2.52 13.04 -5.31
N SER A 93 -2.49 14.09 -4.49
CA SER A 93 -2.21 15.45 -4.96
C SER A 93 -0.77 15.59 -5.49
N THR A 94 0.22 15.00 -4.82
CA THR A 94 1.62 14.95 -5.28
C THR A 94 1.78 14.19 -6.59
N LEU A 95 1.15 13.01 -6.70
CA LEU A 95 1.17 12.21 -7.92
C LEU A 95 0.56 12.98 -9.09
N ALA A 96 -0.61 13.59 -8.90
CA ALA A 96 -1.27 14.38 -9.91
C ALA A 96 -0.46 15.62 -10.30
N TRP A 97 0.13 16.34 -9.34
CA TRP A 97 1.03 17.46 -9.64
C TRP A 97 2.22 17.01 -10.48
N SER A 98 2.88 15.90 -10.13
CA SER A 98 3.99 15.37 -10.92
C SER A 98 3.60 14.99 -12.35
N ALA A 99 2.33 14.64 -12.60
CA ALA A 99 1.81 14.34 -13.93
C ALA A 99 1.70 15.61 -14.80
N LEU A 100 1.46 16.76 -14.17
CA LEU A 100 1.42 18.07 -14.82
C LEU A 100 2.84 18.55 -15.14
N GLU A 101 3.79 18.38 -14.21
CA GLU A 101 5.18 18.79 -14.41
C GLU A 101 5.93 17.87 -15.39
N TYR A 102 5.73 16.56 -15.29
CA TYR A 102 6.52 15.56 -16.02
C TYR A 102 5.68 14.56 -16.84
N PRO A 103 4.74 15.01 -17.69
CA PRO A 103 3.92 14.11 -18.51
C PRO A 103 4.78 13.22 -19.40
N LYS A 104 5.90 13.77 -19.92
CA LYS A 104 6.88 13.04 -20.75
C LYS A 104 7.46 11.83 -20.02
N GLY A 105 7.78 11.94 -18.73
CA GLY A 105 8.34 10.84 -17.94
C GLY A 105 7.38 9.65 -17.86
N TYR A 106 6.10 9.93 -17.62
CA TYR A 106 5.03 8.94 -17.62
C TYR A 106 4.74 8.36 -19.00
N GLN A 107 4.75 9.18 -20.06
CA GLN A 107 4.48 8.75 -21.42
C GLN A 107 5.58 7.84 -21.96
N GLN A 108 6.85 8.24 -21.83
CA GLN A 108 7.99 7.48 -22.37
C GLN A 108 8.23 6.16 -21.65
N SER A 109 7.86 6.07 -20.37
CA SER A 109 7.90 4.82 -19.60
C SER A 109 6.62 3.98 -19.74
N GLY A 110 5.61 4.45 -20.48
CA GLY A 110 4.32 3.76 -20.60
C GLY A 110 3.54 3.67 -19.28
N GLN A 111 3.81 4.56 -18.33
CA GLN A 111 3.24 4.55 -16.99
C GLN A 111 2.02 5.48 -16.80
N MET A 112 1.69 6.32 -17.78
CA MET A 112 0.57 7.26 -17.69
C MET A 112 -0.78 6.58 -17.37
N SER A 113 -1.08 5.44 -18.00
CA SER A 113 -2.34 4.73 -17.74
C SER A 113 -2.44 4.16 -16.32
N TYR A 114 -1.32 3.70 -15.74
CA TYR A 114 -1.27 3.22 -14.36
C TYR A 114 -1.42 4.38 -13.36
N LEU A 115 -0.79 5.52 -13.64
CA LEU A 115 -1.00 6.76 -12.87
C LEU A 115 -2.47 7.19 -12.90
N LEU A 116 -3.10 7.27 -14.08
CA LEU A 116 -4.51 7.63 -14.21
C LEU A 116 -5.42 6.61 -13.51
N SER A 117 -5.10 5.31 -13.57
CA SER A 117 -5.83 4.26 -12.84
C SER A 117 -5.75 4.47 -11.32
N ASN A 118 -4.58 4.83 -10.79
CA ASN A 118 -4.37 5.12 -9.38
C ASN A 118 -5.10 6.40 -8.93
N LEU A 119 -4.98 7.50 -9.68
CA LEU A 119 -5.71 8.74 -9.38
C LEU A 119 -7.22 8.54 -9.48
N LYS A 120 -7.69 7.72 -10.43
CA LYS A 120 -9.12 7.38 -10.55
C LYS A 120 -9.59 6.61 -9.32
N TRP A 121 -8.82 5.63 -8.86
CA TRP A 121 -9.18 4.80 -7.70
C TRP A 121 -9.48 5.63 -6.45
N VAL A 122 -8.62 6.61 -6.15
CA VAL A 122 -8.83 7.53 -5.02
C VAL A 122 -9.89 8.57 -5.31
N GLY A 123 -9.97 9.08 -6.54
CA GLY A 123 -10.99 10.05 -6.90
C GLY A 123 -12.41 9.50 -6.78
N ASP A 124 -12.63 8.25 -7.22
CA ASP A 124 -13.91 7.56 -7.06
C ASP A 124 -14.27 7.44 -5.56
N TYR A 125 -13.29 7.14 -4.71
CA TYR A 125 -13.48 7.06 -3.27
C TYR A 125 -13.77 8.43 -2.64
N PHE A 126 -13.07 9.50 -2.99
CA PHE A 126 -13.35 10.84 -2.46
C PHE A 126 -14.71 11.39 -2.91
N ILE A 127 -15.21 11.02 -4.09
CA ILE A 127 -16.60 11.30 -4.50
C ILE A 127 -17.59 10.54 -3.59
N LYS A 128 -17.24 9.32 -3.16
CA LYS A 128 -18.05 8.59 -2.15
C LYS A 128 -17.98 9.22 -0.76
N CYS A 129 -16.91 9.93 -0.42
CA CYS A 129 -16.77 10.53 0.89
C CYS A 129 -17.62 11.79 1.09
N LEU A 130 -18.06 12.48 0.03
CA LEU A 130 -18.93 13.65 0.16
C LEU A 130 -20.41 13.25 0.12
N ARG A 131 -21.17 13.57 1.17
CA ARG A 131 -22.62 13.32 1.28
C ARG A 131 -23.35 14.57 1.72
N PHE A 132 -24.55 14.77 1.21
CA PHE A 132 -25.41 15.92 1.50
C PHE A 132 -26.87 15.58 1.19
N LYS A 133 -27.82 16.35 1.74
CA LYS A 133 -29.24 16.22 1.36
C LYS A 133 -29.53 16.91 0.03
N SER A 134 -28.94 18.10 -0.15
CA SER A 134 -28.95 18.87 -1.39
C SER A 134 -27.56 19.46 -1.62
N ILE A 135 -27.12 19.53 -2.88
CA ILE A 135 -25.80 20.05 -3.23
C ILE A 135 -25.66 21.55 -2.89
N ASP A 136 -26.77 22.27 -2.76
CA ASP A 136 -26.78 23.70 -2.41
C ASP A 136 -27.07 23.96 -0.92
N ASP A 137 -27.21 22.90 -0.11
CA ASP A 137 -27.48 22.98 1.34
C ASP A 137 -26.25 22.58 2.16
N LEU A 138 -25.25 23.48 2.18
CA LEU A 138 -23.94 23.28 2.81
C LEU A 138 -24.00 22.80 4.28
N PRO A 139 -24.91 23.30 5.15
CA PRO A 139 -25.05 22.78 6.52
C PRO A 139 -25.37 21.28 6.63
N THR A 140 -25.85 20.63 5.55
CA THR A 140 -26.17 19.19 5.53
C THR A 140 -25.01 18.31 5.10
N TYR A 141 -23.88 18.91 4.74
CA TYR A 141 -22.72 18.18 4.26
C TYR A 141 -22.13 17.30 5.36
N ARG A 142 -21.75 16.10 4.97
CA ARG A 142 -20.91 15.17 5.72
C ARG A 142 -19.77 14.76 4.81
N VAL A 143 -18.54 14.99 5.26
CA VAL A 143 -17.33 14.58 4.54
C VAL A 143 -16.66 13.46 5.31
N PHE A 144 -16.71 12.24 4.81
CA PHE A 144 -16.03 11.11 5.44
C PHE A 144 -14.52 11.26 5.27
N VAL A 145 -13.79 11.24 6.39
CA VAL A 145 -12.36 11.55 6.44
C VAL A 145 -11.52 10.34 6.89
N GLU A 146 -12.15 9.34 7.49
CA GLU A 146 -11.48 8.15 7.99
C GLU A 146 -12.42 6.93 8.02
N VAL A 147 -11.87 5.75 7.74
CA VAL A 147 -12.53 4.45 7.98
C VAL A 147 -11.54 3.45 8.56
N GLY A 148 -11.90 2.83 9.69
CA GLY A 148 -11.10 1.80 10.34
C GLY A 148 -11.07 1.92 11.86
N ASN A 149 -10.73 0.84 12.55
CA ASN A 149 -10.50 0.86 14.01
C ASN A 149 -9.02 0.61 14.27
N VAL A 150 -8.25 1.67 14.43
CA VAL A 150 -6.79 1.61 14.60
C VAL A 150 -6.39 0.71 15.77
N ASP A 151 -7.00 0.94 16.95
CA ASP A 151 -6.68 0.20 18.17
C ASP A 151 -6.92 -1.31 18.03
N GLU A 152 -7.99 -1.71 17.35
CA GLU A 152 -8.30 -3.12 17.13
C GLU A 152 -7.47 -3.73 16.00
N GLU A 153 -7.38 -3.05 14.85
CA GLU A 153 -6.70 -3.58 13.67
C GLU A 153 -5.19 -3.74 13.90
N HIS A 154 -4.56 -2.81 14.62
CA HIS A 154 -3.12 -2.89 14.94
C HIS A 154 -2.77 -4.02 15.92
N LYS A 155 -3.74 -4.60 16.64
CA LYS A 155 -3.52 -5.82 17.45
C LYS A 155 -3.31 -7.06 16.57
N SER A 156 -3.77 -7.02 15.33
CA SER A 156 -3.69 -8.13 14.39
C SER A 156 -2.60 -7.91 13.34
N TRP A 157 -1.94 -8.99 12.94
CA TRP A 157 -0.92 -8.96 11.90
C TRP A 157 -1.24 -9.96 10.80
N VAL A 158 -2.16 -9.60 9.92
CA VAL A 158 -2.76 -10.48 8.92
C VAL A 158 -2.93 -9.74 7.59
N ALA A 159 -3.32 -10.48 6.56
CA ALA A 159 -3.69 -9.88 5.28
C ALA A 159 -5.05 -9.18 5.34
N ASN A 160 -5.19 -8.07 4.61
CA ASN A 160 -6.36 -7.20 4.67
C ASN A 160 -7.65 -7.89 4.15
N GLU A 161 -7.52 -8.92 3.30
CA GLU A 161 -8.63 -9.72 2.79
C GLU A 161 -9.37 -10.52 3.88
N VAL A 162 -8.69 -10.82 5.00
CA VAL A 162 -9.28 -11.57 6.13
C VAL A 162 -9.52 -10.73 7.38
N MET A 163 -9.06 -9.48 7.39
CA MET A 163 -9.19 -8.57 8.54
C MET A 163 -10.67 -8.35 8.92
N GLN A 164 -11.58 -8.27 7.94
CA GLN A 164 -13.01 -8.11 8.19
C GLN A 164 -13.66 -9.30 8.92
N ALA A 165 -13.05 -10.49 8.90
CA ALA A 165 -13.52 -11.63 9.68
C ALA A 165 -13.12 -11.54 11.16
N LEU A 166 -12.01 -10.86 11.46
CA LEU A 166 -11.58 -10.55 12.83
C LEU A 166 -12.34 -9.35 13.39
N TYR A 167 -12.44 -8.29 12.59
CA TYR A 167 -13.08 -7.03 12.96
C TYR A 167 -14.20 -6.69 11.98
N PRO A 168 -15.42 -7.22 12.19
CA PRO A 168 -16.53 -7.04 11.27
C PRO A 168 -17.04 -5.59 11.23
N ASN A 169 -16.73 -4.79 12.25
CA ASN A 169 -17.13 -3.41 12.39
C ASN A 169 -15.90 -2.50 12.24
N ARG A 170 -15.82 -1.81 11.10
CA ARG A 170 -14.83 -0.76 10.85
C ARG A 170 -15.55 0.58 10.88
N PRO A 171 -15.36 1.39 11.93
CA PRO A 171 -16.11 2.64 12.11
C PRO A 171 -15.72 3.65 11.04
N SER A 172 -16.72 4.42 10.62
CA SER A 172 -16.58 5.56 9.72
C SER A 172 -16.62 6.85 10.52
N PHE A 173 -15.68 7.76 10.22
CA PHE A 173 -15.63 9.09 10.82
C PHE A 173 -15.80 10.17 9.75
N TYR A 174 -16.55 11.21 10.10
CA TYR A 174 -16.89 12.28 9.17
C TYR A 174 -16.79 13.66 9.80
N ALA A 175 -16.50 14.64 8.94
CA ALA A 175 -16.61 16.04 9.23
C ALA A 175 -18.01 16.57 8.92
N ASP A 176 -18.51 17.47 9.77
CA ASP A 176 -19.68 18.31 9.49
C ASP A 176 -19.47 19.72 10.08
N LYS A 177 -20.47 20.59 10.01
CA LYS A 177 -20.35 21.98 10.48
C LYS A 177 -19.93 22.14 11.95
N ASP A 178 -20.14 21.12 12.79
CA ASP A 178 -19.81 21.16 14.23
C ASP A 178 -18.42 20.56 14.52
N ALA A 179 -17.89 19.73 13.61
CA ALA A 179 -16.56 19.13 13.67
C ALA A 179 -15.96 19.05 12.25
N PRO A 180 -15.40 20.15 11.71
CA PRO A 180 -15.22 20.29 10.26
C PRO A 180 -13.93 19.69 9.67
N ALA A 181 -12.95 19.27 10.49
CA ALA A 181 -11.69 18.66 10.04
C ALA A 181 -11.05 19.35 8.80
N THR A 182 -10.92 20.67 8.90
CA THR A 182 -10.62 21.59 7.78
C THR A 182 -9.41 21.19 6.97
N SER A 183 -8.30 20.79 7.63
CA SER A 183 -7.07 20.40 6.95
C SER A 183 -7.28 19.20 6.03
N ILE A 184 -7.99 18.17 6.49
CA ILE A 184 -8.25 16.95 5.71
C ILE A 184 -9.18 17.25 4.54
N VAL A 185 -10.27 17.98 4.80
CA VAL A 185 -11.25 18.31 3.75
C VAL A 185 -10.63 19.21 2.68
N ALA A 186 -9.79 20.18 3.07
CA ALA A 186 -9.05 21.00 2.13
C ALA A 186 -7.99 20.20 1.35
N ALA A 187 -7.28 19.25 1.98
CA ALA A 187 -6.36 18.38 1.28
C ALA A 187 -7.09 17.50 0.23
N MET A 188 -8.27 16.97 0.56
CA MET A 188 -9.13 16.25 -0.39
C MET A 188 -9.53 17.16 -1.56
N ALA A 189 -9.93 18.41 -1.29
CA ALA A 189 -10.24 19.40 -2.31
C ALA A 189 -9.04 19.67 -3.24
N ALA A 190 -7.85 19.88 -2.69
CA ALA A 190 -6.62 20.08 -3.46
C ALA A 190 -6.33 18.88 -4.37
N SER A 191 -6.41 17.67 -3.84
CA SER A 191 -6.19 16.40 -4.57
C SER A 191 -7.16 16.25 -5.75
N GLN A 192 -8.46 16.50 -5.53
CA GLN A 192 -9.48 16.45 -6.57
C GLN A 192 -9.29 17.54 -7.63
N ALA A 193 -8.93 18.76 -7.22
CA ALA A 193 -8.69 19.88 -8.13
C ALA A 193 -7.52 19.61 -9.08
N VAL A 194 -6.34 19.23 -8.57
CA VAL A 194 -5.19 18.91 -9.43
C VAL A 194 -5.45 17.69 -10.31
N SER A 195 -6.13 16.66 -9.78
CA SER A 195 -6.50 15.47 -10.55
C SER A 195 -7.45 15.82 -11.70
N SER A 196 -8.38 16.77 -11.50
CA SER A 196 -9.28 17.24 -12.57
C SER A 196 -8.49 17.80 -13.77
N ILE A 197 -7.41 18.53 -13.51
CA ILE A 197 -6.53 19.06 -14.57
C ILE A 197 -5.88 17.90 -15.31
N VAL A 198 -5.32 16.92 -14.59
CA VAL A 198 -4.66 15.74 -15.18
C VAL A 198 -5.63 14.93 -16.06
N PHE A 199 -6.85 14.64 -15.58
CA PHE A 199 -7.83 13.91 -16.39
C PHE A 199 -8.28 14.71 -17.61
N ARG A 200 -8.45 16.03 -17.48
CA ARG A 200 -8.82 16.90 -18.59
C ARG A 200 -7.74 16.93 -19.67
N THR A 201 -6.47 17.09 -19.29
CA THR A 201 -5.35 17.11 -20.24
C THR A 201 -5.08 15.76 -20.89
N ASN A 202 -5.56 14.67 -20.29
CA ASN A 202 -5.53 13.32 -20.85
C ASN A 202 -6.86 12.89 -21.50
N GLY A 203 -7.74 13.84 -21.81
CA GLY A 203 -8.93 13.62 -22.65
C GLY A 203 -10.17 13.07 -21.95
N ASN A 204 -10.16 12.93 -20.62
CA ASN A 204 -11.34 12.50 -19.84
C ASN A 204 -12.04 13.70 -19.18
N THR A 205 -12.68 14.53 -20.00
CA THR A 205 -13.34 15.77 -19.57
C THR A 205 -14.51 15.53 -18.62
N GLN A 206 -15.35 14.53 -18.88
CA GLN A 206 -16.51 14.23 -18.02
C GLN A 206 -16.10 13.87 -16.59
N TYR A 207 -15.09 13.02 -16.44
CA TYR A 207 -14.59 12.68 -15.11
C TYR A 207 -13.86 13.86 -14.46
N ALA A 208 -13.12 14.63 -15.25
CA ALA A 208 -12.51 15.88 -14.76
C ALA A 208 -13.56 16.86 -14.22
N ASP A 209 -14.71 17.03 -14.88
CA ASP A 209 -15.81 17.88 -14.41
C ASP A 209 -16.37 17.36 -13.07
N ALA A 210 -16.52 16.04 -12.92
CA ALA A 210 -16.98 15.43 -11.66
C ALA A 210 -15.99 15.67 -10.50
N LEU A 211 -14.69 15.50 -10.75
CA LEU A 211 -13.64 15.77 -9.76
C LEU A 211 -13.60 17.26 -9.40
N LEU A 212 -13.71 18.16 -10.38
CA LEU A 212 -13.69 19.60 -10.16
C LEU A 212 -14.89 20.04 -9.31
N LEU A 213 -16.10 19.56 -9.62
CA LEU A 213 -17.29 19.83 -8.83
C LEU A 213 -17.10 19.36 -7.38
N ASN A 214 -16.61 18.13 -7.19
CA ASN A 214 -16.32 17.59 -5.85
C ASN A 214 -15.30 18.46 -5.10
N ALA A 215 -14.23 18.89 -5.79
CA ALA A 215 -13.20 19.77 -5.23
C ALA A 215 -13.77 21.12 -4.77
N GLN A 216 -14.61 21.77 -5.60
CA GLN A 216 -15.24 23.04 -5.27
C GLN A 216 -16.15 22.92 -4.04
N LYS A 217 -16.91 21.82 -3.93
CA LYS A 217 -17.80 21.56 -2.80
C LYS A 217 -17.08 21.22 -1.50
N LEU A 218 -16.00 20.45 -1.57
CA LEU A 218 -15.12 20.24 -0.42
C LEU A 218 -14.47 21.55 0.05
N TYR A 219 -14.02 22.38 -0.88
CA TYR A 219 -13.40 23.67 -0.55
C TYR A 219 -14.39 24.67 0.03
N GLU A 220 -15.60 24.77 -0.53
CA GLU A 220 -16.70 25.58 -0.01
C GLU A 220 -17.01 25.21 1.45
N PHE A 221 -17.11 23.90 1.73
CA PHE A 221 -17.29 23.40 3.09
C PHE A 221 -16.12 23.79 4.02
N ALA A 222 -14.88 23.48 3.64
CA ALA A 222 -13.69 23.71 4.46
C ALA A 222 -13.44 25.20 4.73
N THR A 223 -13.81 26.09 3.82
CA THR A 223 -13.65 27.54 4.01
C THR A 223 -14.79 28.18 4.78
N THR A 224 -15.97 27.58 4.78
CA THR A 224 -17.15 28.06 5.53
C THR A 224 -17.17 27.57 6.97
N TYR A 225 -16.85 26.29 7.20
CA TYR A 225 -16.78 25.68 8.53
C TYR A 225 -15.33 25.33 8.83
N GLN A 226 -14.74 26.03 9.80
CA GLN A 226 -13.32 25.90 10.15
C GLN A 226 -13.13 25.32 11.55
N GLY A 227 -12.10 24.49 11.69
CA GLY A 227 -11.80 23.72 12.88
C GLY A 227 -11.09 22.40 12.54
N ASN A 228 -10.22 21.95 13.44
CA ASN A 228 -9.40 20.75 13.32
C ASN A 228 -9.40 19.96 14.64
N GLY A 229 -8.76 18.80 14.65
CA GLY A 229 -8.57 17.96 15.84
C GLY A 229 -9.78 17.10 16.22
N THR A 230 -10.96 17.39 15.67
CA THR A 230 -12.18 16.63 15.96
C THR A 230 -12.93 16.22 14.69
N VAL A 231 -13.63 15.09 14.80
CA VAL A 231 -14.52 14.50 13.80
C VAL A 231 -15.76 13.94 14.51
N LYS A 232 -16.79 13.56 13.76
CA LYS A 232 -17.91 12.78 14.28
C LYS A 232 -17.76 11.31 13.95
N ASN A 233 -18.03 10.45 14.93
CA ASN A 233 -18.15 9.01 14.72
C ASN A 233 -19.52 8.65 14.11
N ALA A 234 -19.75 7.37 13.82
CA ALA A 234 -21.01 6.89 13.25
C ALA A 234 -22.28 7.19 14.10
N LYS A 235 -22.13 7.45 15.40
CA LYS A 235 -23.23 7.84 16.30
C LYS A 235 -23.49 9.36 16.29
N GLY A 236 -22.67 10.15 15.61
CA GLY A 236 -22.73 11.60 15.59
C GLY A 236 -22.06 12.29 16.79
N GLU A 237 -21.30 11.54 17.59
CA GLU A 237 -20.55 12.08 18.74
C GLU A 237 -19.26 12.72 18.25
N ILE A 238 -18.94 13.91 18.77
CA ILE A 238 -17.66 14.57 18.49
C ILE A 238 -16.56 13.82 19.26
N VAL A 239 -15.58 13.32 18.52
CA VAL A 239 -14.42 12.60 19.03
C VAL A 239 -13.15 13.25 18.50
N LYS A 240 -12.02 12.99 19.18
CA LYS A 240 -10.72 13.34 18.63
C LYS A 240 -10.45 12.51 17.37
N HIS A 241 -9.78 13.12 16.41
CA HIS A 241 -9.23 12.37 15.28
C HIS A 241 -8.22 11.32 15.80
N THR A 242 -8.13 10.17 15.13
CA THR A 242 -7.27 9.05 15.58
C THR A 242 -5.78 9.34 15.40
N GLU A 243 -5.39 10.06 14.35
CA GLU A 243 -4.07 10.66 14.23
C GLU A 243 -4.00 12.00 14.96
N ASN A 244 -2.94 12.20 15.76
CA ASN A 244 -2.56 13.47 16.36
C ASN A 244 -2.06 14.46 15.29
N TYR A 245 -2.93 14.93 14.39
CA TYR A 245 -2.61 16.05 13.50
C TYR A 245 -2.35 17.30 14.34
N ASP A 246 -1.56 18.23 13.80
CA ASP A 246 -1.43 19.57 14.40
C ASP A 246 -2.82 20.24 14.37
N GLU A 247 -3.51 20.18 15.52
CA GLU A 247 -4.91 20.58 15.66
C GLU A 247 -5.11 22.10 15.40
N ASN A 248 -4.03 22.87 15.23
CA ASN A 248 -4.06 24.32 15.10
C ASN A 248 -3.78 24.85 13.69
N ARG A 249 -3.48 23.99 12.69
CA ARG A 249 -3.03 24.45 11.36
C ARG A 249 -3.82 23.80 10.23
N PHE A 250 -4.39 24.63 9.35
CA PHE A 250 -5.06 24.20 8.12
C PHE A 250 -4.88 25.18 6.95
N GLU A 251 -4.30 26.35 7.19
CA GLU A 251 -4.24 27.43 6.21
C GLU A 251 -3.44 27.05 4.97
N ASP A 252 -2.46 26.17 5.14
CA ASP A 252 -1.60 25.66 4.08
C ASP A 252 -2.33 24.64 3.18
N GLN A 253 -3.16 23.75 3.74
CA GLN A 253 -4.02 22.88 2.91
C GLN A 253 -5.10 23.68 2.19
N VAL A 254 -5.71 24.67 2.85
CA VAL A 254 -6.69 25.57 2.20
C VAL A 254 -6.00 26.40 1.11
N CYS A 255 -4.77 26.87 1.34
CA CYS A 255 -3.99 27.57 0.32
C CYS A 255 -3.70 26.66 -0.88
N LEU A 256 -3.26 25.42 -0.65
CA LEU A 256 -2.96 24.49 -1.75
C LEU A 256 -4.23 24.17 -2.55
N ALA A 257 -5.36 23.98 -1.88
CA ALA A 257 -6.64 23.76 -2.54
C ALA A 257 -7.07 24.97 -3.37
N ALA A 258 -6.90 26.18 -2.84
CA ALA A 258 -7.24 27.42 -3.52
C ALA A 258 -6.42 27.59 -4.81
N ILE A 259 -5.09 27.45 -4.76
CA ILE A 259 -4.25 27.65 -5.95
C ILE A 259 -4.52 26.57 -7.03
N TRP A 260 -4.82 25.33 -6.63
CA TRP A 260 -5.21 24.29 -7.59
C TRP A 260 -6.60 24.51 -8.18
N LEU A 261 -7.57 24.97 -7.39
CA LEU A 261 -8.89 25.34 -7.90
C LEU A 261 -8.81 26.52 -8.87
N TYR A 262 -7.99 27.53 -8.58
CA TYR A 262 -7.69 28.59 -9.52
C TYR A 262 -7.13 28.02 -10.83
N ARG A 263 -6.09 27.19 -10.78
CA ARG A 263 -5.50 26.58 -11.99
C ARG A 263 -6.48 25.71 -12.77
N ALA A 264 -7.37 24.98 -12.08
CA ALA A 264 -8.37 24.12 -12.70
C ALA A 264 -9.52 24.92 -13.35
N THR A 265 -9.78 26.14 -12.87
CA THR A 265 -10.92 26.95 -13.30
C THR A 265 -10.55 28.18 -14.13
N LYS A 266 -9.28 28.62 -14.16
CA LYS A 266 -8.87 29.88 -14.81
C LYS A 266 -9.20 29.99 -16.30
N SER A 267 -9.26 28.86 -17.02
CA SER A 267 -9.70 28.81 -18.42
C SER A 267 -11.19 28.52 -18.60
N LEU A 268 -11.89 28.05 -17.56
CA LEU A 268 -13.31 27.66 -17.61
C LEU A 268 -14.23 28.75 -17.07
N GLN A 269 -13.80 29.43 -15.99
CA GLN A 269 -14.57 30.39 -15.20
C GLN A 269 -13.64 31.51 -14.67
N PRO A 270 -13.09 32.39 -15.54
CA PRO A 270 -11.99 33.30 -15.17
C PRO A 270 -12.32 34.23 -13.99
N GLU A 271 -13.50 34.85 -13.99
CA GLU A 271 -13.94 35.80 -12.95
C GLU A 271 -14.08 35.13 -11.58
N ALA A 272 -14.72 33.96 -11.53
CA ALA A 272 -14.87 33.18 -10.31
C ALA A 272 -13.52 32.66 -9.80
N SER A 273 -12.64 32.23 -10.71
CA SER A 273 -11.33 31.68 -10.38
C SER A 273 -10.41 32.68 -9.66
N ALA A 274 -10.55 33.98 -9.93
CA ALA A 274 -9.74 35.03 -9.32
C ALA A 274 -9.88 35.09 -7.79
N GLN A 275 -11.03 34.68 -7.25
CA GLN A 275 -11.23 34.62 -5.79
C GLN A 275 -10.38 33.54 -5.13
N TYR A 276 -10.19 32.39 -5.81
CA TYR A 276 -9.30 31.35 -5.32
C TYR A 276 -7.84 31.81 -5.30
N LEU A 277 -7.38 32.50 -6.35
CA LEU A 277 -6.02 33.05 -6.38
C LEU A 277 -5.80 34.06 -5.25
N LYS A 278 -6.72 35.02 -5.09
CA LYS A 278 -6.68 36.01 -4.01
C LYS A 278 -6.65 35.36 -2.62
N GLN A 279 -7.42 34.30 -2.41
CA GLN A 279 -7.44 33.57 -1.15
C GLN A 279 -6.10 32.82 -0.91
N ALA A 280 -5.52 32.21 -1.94
CA ALA A 280 -4.20 31.58 -1.86
C ALA A 280 -3.12 32.59 -1.46
N GLU A 281 -3.09 33.76 -2.09
CA GLU A 281 -2.14 34.84 -1.76
C GLU A 281 -2.30 35.33 -0.31
N LYS A 282 -3.55 35.52 0.14
CA LYS A 282 -3.85 35.95 1.52
C LYS A 282 -3.32 34.94 2.54
N LEU A 283 -3.60 33.66 2.33
CA LEU A 283 -3.18 32.59 3.24
C LEU A 283 -1.65 32.45 3.24
N ALA A 284 -1.02 32.39 2.06
CA ALA A 284 0.43 32.32 1.93
C ALA A 284 1.14 33.47 2.64
N SER A 285 0.64 34.70 2.47
CA SER A 285 1.15 35.87 3.20
C SER A 285 1.03 35.70 4.72
N GLY A 286 -0.07 35.12 5.21
CA GLY A 286 -0.32 34.87 6.62
C GLY A 286 0.63 33.85 7.26
N PHE A 287 1.10 32.85 6.51
CA PHE A 287 2.04 31.84 7.00
C PHE A 287 3.48 32.01 6.52
N ALA A 288 3.81 33.12 5.85
CA ALA A 288 5.14 33.36 5.30
C ALA A 288 6.28 33.30 6.34
N ASN A 289 5.99 33.57 7.61
CA ASN A 289 6.97 33.48 8.70
C ASN A 289 7.16 32.06 9.26
N ARG A 290 6.28 31.10 8.92
CA ARG A 290 6.37 29.68 9.32
C ARG A 290 7.25 28.84 8.38
N VAL A 291 7.47 29.31 7.16
CA VAL A 291 8.28 28.63 6.13
C VAL A 291 9.66 28.14 6.61
N PRO A 292 10.40 28.89 7.45
CA PRO A 292 11.69 28.43 7.96
C PRO A 292 11.64 27.23 8.90
N GLU A 293 10.45 26.74 9.28
CA GLU A 293 10.23 25.54 10.10
C GLU A 293 9.60 24.40 9.30
N ALA A 294 8.88 24.69 8.20
CA ALA A 294 8.10 23.73 7.43
C ALA A 294 8.95 22.71 6.67
N TYR A 295 8.53 21.45 6.63
CA TYR A 295 9.01 20.44 5.67
C TYR A 295 7.81 19.77 5.03
N TYR A 296 7.93 19.27 3.79
CA TYR A 296 6.76 18.79 3.06
C TYR A 296 6.30 17.41 3.54
N SER A 297 5.08 17.34 4.05
CA SER A 297 4.46 16.13 4.58
C SER A 297 2.93 16.21 4.48
N TYR A 298 2.23 15.13 4.85
CA TYR A 298 0.77 15.11 4.86
C TYR A 298 0.13 16.15 5.80
N SER A 299 0.90 16.82 6.66
CA SER A 299 0.43 17.88 7.56
C SER A 299 0.99 19.29 7.25
N THR A 300 1.88 19.47 6.28
CA THR A 300 2.60 20.75 6.03
C THR A 300 2.84 21.05 4.55
N TYR A 301 2.12 22.06 4.03
CA TYR A 301 1.90 22.35 2.60
C TYR A 301 2.40 23.76 2.21
N GLU A 302 3.07 24.49 3.12
CA GLU A 302 3.43 25.90 2.92
C GLU A 302 4.37 26.10 1.70
N ILE A 303 5.41 25.28 1.57
CA ILE A 303 6.40 25.42 0.49
C ILE A 303 5.77 25.21 -0.90
N PRO A 304 4.96 24.15 -1.14
CA PRO A 304 4.18 24.01 -2.37
C PRO A 304 3.35 25.26 -2.75
N CYS A 305 2.69 25.89 -1.78
CA CYS A 305 1.95 27.13 -2.03
C CYS A 305 2.84 28.24 -2.59
N PHE A 306 4.03 28.44 -2.01
CA PHE A 306 4.97 29.46 -2.49
C PHE A 306 5.55 29.13 -3.87
N ILE A 307 5.82 27.86 -4.17
CA ILE A 307 6.26 27.43 -5.50
C ILE A 307 5.18 27.79 -6.54
N LEU A 308 3.95 27.31 -6.33
CA LEU A 308 2.84 27.52 -7.28
C LEU A 308 2.48 29.00 -7.45
N LEU A 309 2.54 29.79 -6.37
CA LEU A 309 2.34 31.25 -6.44
C LEU A 309 3.50 31.96 -7.17
N SER A 310 4.73 31.49 -7.03
CA SER A 310 5.87 32.07 -7.77
C SER A 310 5.78 31.87 -9.28
N GLU A 311 5.10 30.82 -9.72
CA GLU A 311 4.80 30.57 -11.14
C GLU A 311 3.67 31.46 -11.67
N GLU A 312 2.62 31.69 -10.88
CA GLU A 312 1.52 32.60 -11.28
C GLU A 312 1.90 34.08 -11.15
N PHE A 313 2.88 34.40 -10.30
CA PHE A 313 3.42 35.75 -10.09
C PHE A 313 4.93 35.76 -10.29
N PRO A 314 5.44 35.62 -11.52
CA PRO A 314 6.87 35.52 -11.81
C PRO A 314 7.66 36.77 -11.39
N ASP A 315 7.02 37.93 -11.29
CA ASP A 315 7.66 39.17 -10.83
C ASP A 315 7.63 39.35 -9.30
N SER A 316 6.90 38.50 -8.57
CA SER A 316 6.83 38.56 -7.12
C SER A 316 8.12 38.07 -6.48
N ILE A 317 8.83 38.99 -5.84
CA ILE A 317 10.04 38.71 -5.08
C ILE A 317 9.72 37.85 -3.84
N LEU A 318 8.57 38.08 -3.19
CA LEU A 318 8.20 37.41 -1.94
C LEU A 318 8.17 35.89 -2.10
N TYR A 319 7.44 35.39 -3.11
CA TYR A 319 7.20 33.96 -3.26
C TYR A 319 8.47 33.20 -3.66
N LYS A 320 9.29 33.81 -4.53
CA LYS A 320 10.63 33.30 -4.87
C LYS A 320 11.54 33.25 -3.66
N GLN A 321 11.65 34.35 -2.90
CA GLN A 321 12.51 34.41 -1.72
C GLN A 321 12.09 33.41 -0.64
N LYS A 322 10.79 33.23 -0.40
CA LYS A 322 10.30 32.26 0.59
C LYS A 322 10.59 30.83 0.17
N THR A 323 10.41 30.51 -1.11
CA THR A 323 10.78 29.20 -1.66
C THR A 323 12.28 28.96 -1.54
N GLU A 324 13.10 29.89 -2.03
CA GLU A 324 14.56 29.77 -2.03
C GLU A 324 15.14 29.68 -0.62
N ALA A 325 14.63 30.48 0.33
CA ALA A 325 15.04 30.40 1.72
C ALA A 325 14.73 29.02 2.34
N ALA A 326 13.57 28.43 2.02
CA ALA A 326 13.21 27.10 2.48
C ALA A 326 14.15 26.01 1.92
N LEU A 327 14.40 26.05 0.61
CA LEU A 327 15.26 25.08 -0.07
C LEU A 327 16.73 25.24 0.35
N ASP A 328 17.26 26.46 0.39
CA ASP A 328 18.64 26.73 0.82
C ASP A 328 18.88 26.27 2.27
N ARG A 329 17.88 26.36 3.15
CA ARG A 329 17.96 25.80 4.51
C ARG A 329 18.20 24.29 4.48
N PHE A 330 17.48 23.53 3.66
CA PHE A 330 17.62 22.07 3.59
C PHE A 330 19.02 21.62 3.11
N ILE A 331 19.65 22.40 2.23
CA ILE A 331 21.03 22.14 1.80
C ILE A 331 22.01 22.18 2.98
N ASN A 332 21.76 23.10 3.92
CA ASN A 332 22.64 23.40 5.03
C ASN A 332 22.34 22.58 6.29
N LEU A 333 21.32 21.71 6.27
CA LEU A 333 21.03 20.83 7.39
C LEU A 333 22.18 19.83 7.62
N PRO A 334 22.37 19.37 8.87
CA PRO A 334 23.21 18.21 9.15
C PRO A 334 22.81 17.01 8.28
N LYS A 335 23.81 16.22 7.89
CA LYS A 335 23.62 14.99 7.11
C LYS A 335 24.11 13.79 7.92
N SER A 336 23.61 12.61 7.59
CA SER A 336 24.26 11.36 7.99
C SER A 336 25.66 11.27 7.38
N PRO A 337 26.56 10.42 7.89
CA PRO A 337 27.84 10.12 7.25
C PRO A 337 27.74 9.79 5.75
N GLY A 338 26.66 9.13 5.34
CA GLY A 338 26.33 8.75 3.96
C GLY A 338 25.69 9.86 3.11
N GLY A 339 25.41 11.04 3.68
CA GLY A 339 24.89 12.20 2.95
C GLY A 339 23.37 12.37 2.93
N LEU A 340 22.61 11.57 3.70
CA LEU A 340 21.17 11.75 3.87
C LEU A 340 20.89 12.99 4.73
N ALA A 341 20.10 13.93 4.23
CA ALA A 341 19.72 15.12 4.99
C ALA A 341 18.82 14.78 6.18
N LYS A 342 19.17 15.26 7.38
CA LYS A 342 18.39 15.05 8.61
C LYS A 342 17.19 16.00 8.65
N ILE A 343 16.10 15.59 8.01
CA ILE A 343 14.84 16.36 7.91
C ILE A 343 13.77 15.68 8.77
N GLY A 344 13.10 16.46 9.62
CA GLY A 344 12.07 15.93 10.52
C GLY A 344 12.68 15.12 11.67
N TYR A 345 12.17 13.92 11.89
CA TYR A 345 12.56 13.00 12.97
C TYR A 345 12.93 11.62 12.40
N GLU A 346 13.45 10.72 13.24
CA GLU A 346 13.88 9.35 12.83
C GLU A 346 12.70 8.39 12.61
N TRP A 347 11.76 8.79 11.76
CA TRP A 347 10.65 7.98 11.24
C TRP A 347 10.33 8.44 9.83
N GLY A 348 10.42 7.54 8.85
CA GLY A 348 10.26 7.94 7.45
C GLY A 348 11.34 8.94 7.00
N THR A 349 12.60 8.67 7.36
CA THR A 349 13.73 9.53 7.01
C THR A 349 13.87 9.70 5.50
N LEU A 350 13.65 8.61 4.74
CA LEU A 350 13.66 8.64 3.27
C LEU A 350 12.41 9.32 2.69
N ARG A 351 11.27 9.24 3.37
CA ARG A 351 10.06 10.01 3.00
C ARG A 351 10.34 11.49 3.02
N HIS A 352 10.91 12.00 4.11
CA HIS A 352 11.22 13.42 4.22
C HIS A 352 12.22 13.88 3.16
N ALA A 353 13.29 13.10 2.96
CA ALA A 353 14.30 13.40 1.94
C ALA A 353 13.72 13.42 0.52
N ASN A 354 12.89 12.43 0.15
CA ASN A 354 12.31 12.36 -1.19
C ASN A 354 11.20 13.40 -1.43
N ASN A 355 10.35 13.68 -0.43
CA ASN A 355 9.36 14.76 -0.52
C ASN A 355 10.05 16.12 -0.69
N THR A 356 11.19 16.32 -0.04
CA THR A 356 11.97 17.55 -0.18
C THR A 356 12.67 17.59 -1.54
N ALA A 357 13.29 16.50 -1.99
CA ALA A 357 13.90 16.39 -3.31
C ALA A 357 12.90 16.70 -4.44
N TRP A 358 11.63 16.32 -4.27
CA TRP A 358 10.55 16.68 -5.18
C TRP A 358 10.39 18.19 -5.32
N LEU A 359 10.30 18.91 -4.19
CA LEU A 359 10.19 20.38 -4.20
C LEU A 359 11.42 21.07 -4.80
N PHE A 360 12.61 20.50 -4.59
CA PHE A 360 13.83 20.98 -5.24
C PHE A 360 13.78 20.81 -6.76
N PHE A 361 13.36 19.64 -7.25
CA PHE A 361 13.28 19.39 -8.69
C PHE A 361 12.27 20.32 -9.37
N VAL A 362 11.04 20.40 -8.85
CA VAL A 362 10.01 21.25 -9.48
C VAL A 362 10.45 22.71 -9.50
N TYR A 363 10.96 23.25 -8.38
CA TYR A 363 11.41 24.64 -8.35
C TYR A 363 12.63 24.88 -9.24
N ALA A 364 13.59 23.96 -9.29
CA ALA A 364 14.76 24.07 -10.16
C ALA A 364 14.40 24.11 -11.64
N ASP A 365 13.35 23.41 -12.05
CA ASP A 365 12.89 23.41 -13.43
C ASP A 365 12.32 24.79 -13.85
N HIS A 366 11.79 25.57 -12.89
CA HIS A 366 11.35 26.97 -13.09
C HIS A 366 12.47 28.02 -12.99
N LEU A 367 13.68 27.63 -12.58
CA LEU A 367 14.83 28.55 -12.56
C LEU A 367 15.49 28.65 -13.93
N ALA A 368 16.02 29.85 -14.22
CA ALA A 368 16.96 30.05 -15.32
C ALA A 368 18.23 29.19 -15.11
N ALA A 369 18.91 28.86 -16.21
CA ALA A 369 20.18 28.14 -16.15
C ALA A 369 21.21 28.93 -15.32
N GLY A 370 21.85 28.27 -14.36
CA GLY A 370 22.81 28.90 -13.47
C GLY A 370 23.13 28.05 -12.24
N ALA A 371 24.02 28.57 -11.39
CA ALA A 371 24.57 27.83 -10.25
C ALA A 371 23.50 27.33 -9.27
N ARG A 372 22.44 28.11 -9.01
CA ARG A 372 21.36 27.70 -8.11
C ARG A 372 20.57 26.50 -8.66
N LYS A 373 20.18 26.56 -9.95
CA LYS A 373 19.48 25.44 -10.61
C LYS A 373 20.30 24.16 -10.51
N THR A 374 21.57 24.20 -10.92
CA THR A 374 22.48 23.06 -10.85
C THR A 374 22.62 22.53 -9.42
N LYS A 375 22.79 23.42 -8.44
CA LYS A 375 22.89 23.04 -7.02
C LYS A 375 21.62 22.32 -6.54
N TYR A 376 20.44 22.81 -6.92
CA TYR A 376 19.17 22.22 -6.51
C TYR A 376 18.93 20.85 -7.16
N GLU A 377 19.19 20.73 -8.46
CA GLU A 377 19.10 19.45 -9.18
C GLU A 377 20.05 18.39 -8.61
N GLN A 378 21.29 18.78 -8.30
CA GLN A 378 22.28 17.89 -7.70
C GLN A 378 21.90 17.45 -6.28
N TRP A 379 21.40 18.39 -5.46
CA TRP A 379 20.94 18.06 -4.12
C TRP A 379 19.77 17.07 -4.18
N ALA A 380 18.75 17.35 -4.98
CA ALA A 380 17.59 16.46 -5.13
C ALA A 380 17.97 15.07 -5.63
N LYS A 381 18.82 15.00 -6.67
CA LYS A 381 19.34 13.73 -7.19
C LYS A 381 20.11 12.97 -6.12
N SER A 382 20.90 13.63 -5.27
CA SER A 382 21.65 12.95 -4.22
C SER A 382 20.75 12.22 -3.21
N GLN A 383 19.63 12.83 -2.82
CA GLN A 383 18.70 12.26 -1.85
C GLN A 383 17.86 11.13 -2.47
N LEU A 384 17.42 11.29 -3.72
CA LEU A 384 16.78 10.21 -4.48
C LEU A 384 17.75 9.01 -4.60
N ASP A 385 18.95 9.24 -5.10
CA ASP A 385 19.93 8.19 -5.34
C ASP A 385 20.40 7.50 -4.05
N TYR A 386 20.44 8.22 -2.92
CA TYR A 386 20.66 7.61 -1.61
C TYR A 386 19.63 6.50 -1.35
N SER A 387 18.35 6.77 -1.63
CA SER A 387 17.25 5.81 -1.48
C SER A 387 17.40 4.58 -2.39
N LEU A 388 18.10 4.75 -3.52
CA LEU A 388 18.27 3.71 -4.54
C LEU A 388 19.58 2.91 -4.39
N GLY A 389 20.52 3.37 -3.57
CA GLY A 389 21.75 2.62 -3.27
C GLY A 389 23.05 3.44 -3.24
N SER A 390 22.99 4.77 -3.41
CA SER A 390 24.12 5.67 -3.15
C SER A 390 24.24 5.97 -1.66
N ASN A 391 24.41 4.92 -0.87
CA ASN A 391 24.56 4.99 0.58
C ASN A 391 25.67 4.04 1.05
N PRO A 392 26.16 4.17 2.30
CA PRO A 392 27.27 3.37 2.81
C PRO A 392 27.04 1.85 2.75
N GLN A 393 25.77 1.41 2.74
CA GLN A 393 25.41 -0.01 2.67
C GLN A 393 25.27 -0.55 1.23
N ASN A 394 25.45 0.30 0.19
CA ASN A 394 25.20 -0.06 -1.20
C ASN A 394 23.83 -0.75 -1.41
N ARG A 395 22.80 -0.24 -0.72
CA ARG A 395 21.50 -0.91 -0.57
C ARG A 395 20.37 -0.03 -1.08
N SER A 396 19.52 -0.58 -1.94
CA SER A 396 18.24 0.06 -2.25
C SER A 396 17.25 -0.15 -1.10
N TYR A 397 16.55 0.92 -0.75
CA TYR A 397 15.42 0.92 0.17
C TYR A 397 14.07 0.95 -0.55
N LEU A 398 14.08 0.83 -1.89
CA LEU A 398 12.89 0.70 -2.72
C LEU A 398 12.62 -0.79 -2.96
N LEU A 399 11.51 -1.29 -2.42
CA LEU A 399 11.19 -2.71 -2.41
C LEU A 399 11.15 -3.30 -3.82
N GLY A 400 11.84 -4.42 -4.00
CA GLY A 400 11.96 -5.15 -5.24
C GLY A 400 12.78 -4.44 -6.33
N PHE A 401 13.39 -3.28 -6.07
CA PHE A 401 14.27 -2.56 -6.99
C PHE A 401 15.74 -2.80 -6.63
N GLN A 402 16.44 -3.59 -7.43
CA GLN A 402 17.86 -3.91 -7.21
C GLN A 402 18.71 -3.38 -8.36
N PRO A 403 19.35 -2.21 -8.22
CA PRO A 403 20.31 -1.72 -9.20
C PRO A 403 21.53 -2.64 -9.35
N ALA A 404 22.20 -2.52 -10.50
CA ALA A 404 23.45 -3.21 -10.74
C ALA A 404 24.50 -2.90 -9.66
N GLY A 405 25.12 -3.93 -9.10
CA GLY A 405 26.13 -3.80 -8.05
C GLY A 405 25.59 -3.35 -6.68
N LYS A 406 24.27 -3.35 -6.47
CA LYS A 406 23.61 -2.98 -5.21
C LYS A 406 22.81 -4.16 -4.65
N THR A 407 22.56 -4.12 -3.35
CA THR A 407 21.62 -5.03 -2.67
C THR A 407 20.24 -4.39 -2.53
N VAL A 408 19.20 -5.16 -2.24
CA VAL A 408 17.86 -4.65 -1.91
C VAL A 408 17.36 -5.33 -0.64
N VAL A 409 16.65 -4.60 0.20
CA VAL A 409 15.90 -5.16 1.33
C VAL A 409 14.44 -5.28 0.94
N ASN A 410 13.83 -6.45 1.19
CA ASN A 410 12.43 -6.73 0.87
C ASN A 410 11.60 -7.07 2.11
N THR A 411 11.86 -6.39 3.23
CA THR A 411 11.24 -6.69 4.54
C THR A 411 10.47 -5.47 5.06
N PRO A 412 9.26 -5.18 4.53
CA PRO A 412 8.43 -4.11 5.04
C PRO A 412 7.65 -4.52 6.30
N HIS A 413 7.37 -3.54 7.15
CA HIS A 413 6.27 -3.60 8.12
C HIS A 413 4.96 -3.50 7.34
N HIS A 414 4.48 -4.61 6.74
CA HIS A 414 3.23 -4.60 5.97
C HIS A 414 2.49 -5.95 6.05
N GLY A 415 1.32 -5.94 6.71
CA GLY A 415 0.57 -7.14 7.08
C GLY A 415 0.20 -8.02 5.88
N THR A 416 -0.28 -7.41 4.79
CA THR A 416 -0.69 -8.14 3.58
C THR A 416 0.48 -8.65 2.74
N ALA A 417 1.63 -7.96 2.75
CA ALA A 417 2.80 -8.42 1.99
C ALA A 417 3.54 -9.52 2.76
N HIS A 418 3.52 -9.43 4.09
CA HIS A 418 4.01 -10.48 4.95
C HIS A 418 3.11 -11.73 4.89
N ALA A 419 1.79 -11.54 5.00
CA ALA A 419 0.76 -12.59 4.97
C ALA A 419 1.03 -13.79 5.92
N PRO A 420 1.35 -13.57 7.21
CA PRO A 420 1.51 -14.67 8.14
C PRO A 420 0.15 -15.25 8.54
N TRP A 421 0.02 -16.58 8.49
CA TRP A 421 -1.25 -17.24 8.82
C TRP A 421 -1.54 -17.31 10.33
N ALA A 422 -0.49 -17.32 11.16
CA ALA A 422 -0.61 -17.38 12.63
C ALA A 422 -0.45 -16.00 13.32
N GLY A 423 -0.52 -14.90 12.55
CA GLY A 423 -0.43 -13.54 13.10
C GLY A 423 0.92 -13.24 13.77
N TRP A 424 0.93 -12.39 14.79
CA TRP A 424 2.13 -12.06 15.57
C TRP A 424 2.76 -13.29 16.25
N GLU A 425 1.96 -14.28 16.64
CA GLU A 425 2.45 -15.54 17.24
C GLU A 425 3.30 -16.36 16.26
N HIS A 426 2.99 -16.27 14.95
CA HIS A 426 3.83 -16.86 13.90
C HIS A 426 5.26 -16.33 14.00
N LEU A 427 5.39 -15.02 14.17
CA LEU A 427 6.66 -14.30 14.12
C LEU A 427 7.45 -14.42 15.42
N ASN A 428 6.75 -14.58 16.54
CA ASN A 428 7.36 -14.55 17.86
C ASN A 428 7.74 -15.93 18.39
N LYS A 429 7.00 -16.98 18.03
CA LYS A 429 7.18 -18.31 18.61
C LYS A 429 7.28 -19.43 17.58
N GLU A 430 6.43 -19.42 16.55
CA GLU A 430 6.36 -20.56 15.62
C GLU A 430 7.49 -20.55 14.58
N LYS A 431 7.78 -19.39 13.99
CA LYS A 431 8.69 -19.19 12.86
C LYS A 431 9.41 -17.83 12.91
N PRO A 432 10.38 -17.62 13.82
CA PRO A 432 11.10 -16.35 13.93
C PRO A 432 11.76 -15.87 12.64
N GLU A 433 12.09 -16.78 11.71
CA GLU A 433 12.63 -16.46 10.39
C GLU A 433 11.68 -15.61 9.52
N PHE A 434 10.36 -15.72 9.73
CA PHE A 434 9.38 -14.92 8.99
C PHE A 434 9.49 -13.42 9.30
N ARG A 435 10.07 -13.02 10.44
CA ARG A 435 10.35 -11.60 10.75
C ARG A 435 11.18 -10.89 9.69
N TYR A 436 11.92 -11.67 8.90
CA TYR A 436 12.85 -11.19 7.88
C TYR A 436 12.38 -11.52 6.45
N GLN A 437 11.39 -12.40 6.29
CA GLN A 437 11.00 -13.00 5.01
C GLN A 437 9.48 -12.94 4.78
N PRO A 438 8.97 -11.82 4.23
CA PRO A 438 7.60 -11.74 3.74
C PRO A 438 7.30 -12.75 2.64
N ARG A 439 6.04 -13.14 2.49
CA ARG A 439 5.60 -14.06 1.42
C ARG A 439 5.48 -13.39 0.05
N HIS A 440 5.29 -12.06 0.03
CA HIS A 440 5.15 -11.27 -1.18
C HIS A 440 6.17 -10.14 -1.23
N ILE A 441 6.55 -9.75 -2.44
CA ILE A 441 7.36 -8.55 -2.65
C ILE A 441 6.40 -7.38 -2.90
N LEU A 442 6.36 -6.44 -1.96
CA LEU A 442 5.62 -5.18 -2.10
C LEU A 442 6.37 -4.21 -3.01
N TYR A 443 6.45 -4.53 -4.30
CA TYR A 443 7.23 -3.77 -5.28
C TYR A 443 6.95 -2.27 -5.21
N GLY A 444 8.03 -1.50 -5.11
CA GLY A 444 7.99 -0.05 -5.16
C GLY A 444 7.64 0.65 -3.86
N GLY A 445 7.30 -0.05 -2.78
CA GLY A 445 7.19 0.58 -1.46
C GLY A 445 8.54 1.16 -1.02
N LEU A 446 8.56 2.41 -0.58
CA LEU A 446 9.74 3.03 0.00
C LEU A 446 9.75 2.75 1.51
N LEU A 447 10.77 2.04 1.98
CA LEU A 447 10.97 1.81 3.41
C LEU A 447 11.25 3.13 4.13
N GLY A 448 10.88 3.22 5.41
CA GLY A 448 11.10 4.42 6.23
C GLY A 448 12.55 4.90 6.22
N GLY A 449 13.51 3.97 6.23
CA GLY A 449 14.92 4.26 5.98
C GLY A 449 15.82 4.12 7.20
N PRO A 450 17.13 4.41 7.03
CA PRO A 450 18.09 4.27 8.10
C PRO A 450 17.94 5.37 9.16
N ASN A 451 18.57 5.14 10.31
CA ASN A 451 18.77 6.17 11.33
C ASN A 451 19.79 7.24 10.84
N TRP A 452 20.03 8.25 11.67
CA TRP A 452 20.93 9.36 11.38
C TRP A 452 22.42 9.03 11.28
N ASN A 453 22.79 7.77 11.51
CA ASN A 453 24.13 7.20 11.33
C ASN A 453 24.21 6.21 10.15
N ASP A 454 23.21 6.21 9.27
CA ASP A 454 23.10 5.30 8.11
C ASP A 454 22.90 3.81 8.49
N GLU A 455 22.50 3.51 9.73
CA GLU A 455 22.25 2.14 10.17
C GLU A 455 20.81 1.73 9.90
N PHE A 456 20.63 0.51 9.39
CA PHE A 456 19.32 -0.03 9.03
C PHE A 456 19.17 -1.48 9.47
N LYS A 457 18.10 -1.77 10.21
CA LYS A 457 17.72 -3.10 10.65
C LYS A 457 16.46 -3.56 9.91
N ALA A 458 16.67 -4.48 8.98
CA ALA A 458 15.62 -5.07 8.14
C ALA A 458 14.79 -6.10 8.92
N GLU A 459 13.90 -5.64 9.80
CA GLU A 459 13.03 -6.49 10.61
C GLU A 459 11.62 -5.92 10.62
N VAL A 460 10.61 -6.75 10.35
CA VAL A 460 9.20 -6.31 10.33
C VAL A 460 8.78 -5.61 11.63
N GLY A 461 9.30 -6.01 12.79
CA GLY A 461 8.99 -5.38 14.09
C GLY A 461 9.61 -3.99 14.27
N ASN A 462 10.53 -3.57 13.41
CA ASN A 462 11.17 -2.26 13.44
C ASN A 462 10.44 -1.27 12.53
N ALA A 463 9.20 -0.93 12.89
CA ALA A 463 8.32 -0.09 12.08
C ALA A 463 8.97 1.25 11.69
N ALA A 464 9.68 1.91 12.60
CA ALA A 464 10.34 3.20 12.30
C ALA A 464 11.22 3.20 11.04
N GLN A 465 11.89 2.07 10.75
CA GLN A 465 12.75 1.92 9.59
C GLN A 465 12.10 1.11 8.44
N THR A 466 11.19 0.19 8.75
CA THR A 466 10.64 -0.76 7.77
C THR A 466 9.20 -0.48 7.36
N GLU A 467 8.53 0.50 7.97
CA GLU A 467 7.21 0.99 7.52
C GLU A 467 7.27 1.45 6.07
N VAL A 468 6.14 1.27 5.40
CA VAL A 468 5.86 1.74 4.05
C VAL A 468 4.51 2.44 4.10
N ALA A 469 4.38 3.59 3.45
CA ALA A 469 3.14 4.36 3.50
C ALA A 469 2.88 5.14 2.22
N LEU A 470 1.63 5.53 2.01
CA LEU A 470 1.21 6.35 0.87
C LEU A 470 2.04 7.63 0.75
N ASP A 471 2.24 8.34 1.87
CA ASP A 471 2.99 9.60 1.90
C ASP A 471 4.51 9.39 1.74
N PHE A 472 5.03 8.21 2.08
CA PHE A 472 6.44 7.85 1.85
C PHE A 472 6.72 7.73 0.35
N ASN A 473 5.76 7.19 -0.39
CA ASN A 473 5.87 6.94 -1.81
C ASN A 473 5.57 8.15 -2.70
N ALA A 474 4.99 9.22 -2.16
CA ALA A 474 4.55 10.39 -2.91
C ALA A 474 5.72 11.10 -3.63
N GLY A 475 6.66 11.65 -2.87
CA GLY A 475 7.81 12.39 -3.41
C GLY A 475 8.71 11.54 -4.29
N ILE A 476 9.01 10.29 -3.89
CA ILE A 476 9.87 9.42 -4.69
C ILE A 476 9.25 9.07 -6.05
N THR A 477 7.93 8.90 -6.13
CA THR A 477 7.25 8.68 -7.42
C THR A 477 7.38 9.89 -8.34
N ALA A 478 7.17 11.10 -7.79
CA ALA A 478 7.35 12.34 -8.54
C ALA A 478 8.81 12.51 -9.02
N ASN A 479 9.78 12.23 -8.14
CA ASN A 479 11.21 12.26 -8.47
C ASN A 479 11.58 11.27 -9.60
N MET A 480 11.01 10.06 -9.58
CA MET A 480 11.22 9.06 -10.63
C MET A 480 10.64 9.50 -11.97
N ALA A 481 9.45 10.11 -11.97
CA ALA A 481 8.85 10.68 -13.18
C ALA A 481 9.72 11.81 -13.76
N ARG A 482 10.22 12.69 -12.89
CA ARG A 482 11.18 13.74 -13.23
C ARG A 482 12.42 13.18 -13.90
N MET A 483 13.11 12.28 -13.21
CA MET A 483 14.37 11.73 -13.72
C MET A 483 14.16 10.96 -15.01
N THR A 484 13.09 10.17 -15.11
CA THR A 484 12.70 9.50 -16.36
C THR A 484 12.49 10.48 -17.51
N SER A 485 11.88 11.64 -17.27
CA SER A 485 11.65 12.66 -18.30
C SER A 485 12.95 13.29 -18.85
N VAL A 486 13.99 13.35 -18.02
CA VAL A 486 15.29 14.00 -18.30
C VAL A 486 16.29 13.00 -18.87
N VAL A 487 16.49 11.86 -18.21
CA VAL A 487 17.55 10.89 -18.54
C VAL A 487 17.04 9.62 -19.21
N GLY A 488 15.71 9.47 -19.35
CA GLY A 488 15.09 8.28 -19.90
C GLY A 488 15.16 7.07 -18.94
N GLY A 489 15.22 5.88 -19.54
CA GLY A 489 15.19 4.60 -18.84
C GLY A 489 14.26 3.62 -19.55
N LYS A 490 14.23 2.37 -19.10
CA LYS A 490 13.33 1.35 -19.66
C LYS A 490 12.60 0.64 -18.52
N PRO A 491 11.25 0.67 -18.47
CA PRO A 491 10.51 -0.16 -17.52
C PRO A 491 10.76 -1.64 -17.82
N LEU A 492 10.49 -2.51 -16.85
CA LEU A 492 10.59 -3.95 -17.05
C LEU A 492 9.43 -4.44 -17.94
N PRO A 493 9.70 -5.29 -18.95
CA PRO A 493 8.64 -5.97 -19.68
C PRO A 493 7.94 -6.99 -18.78
N ASN A 494 6.65 -7.26 -19.03
CA ASN A 494 5.88 -8.30 -18.33
C ASN A 494 5.90 -8.19 -16.79
N PHE A 495 5.75 -6.96 -16.29
CA PHE A 495 5.78 -6.66 -14.86
C PHE A 495 4.36 -6.37 -14.32
N PRO A 496 4.01 -6.83 -13.10
CA PRO A 496 4.83 -7.62 -12.17
C PRO A 496 5.03 -9.09 -12.58
N PRO A 497 6.12 -9.73 -12.14
CA PRO A 497 6.26 -11.18 -12.28
C PRO A 497 5.13 -11.88 -11.51
N LYS A 498 4.59 -12.96 -12.08
CA LYS A 498 3.62 -13.80 -11.38
C LYS A 498 4.34 -14.57 -10.28
N GLU A 499 3.98 -14.26 -9.03
CA GLU A 499 4.42 -15.03 -7.88
C GLU A 499 3.81 -16.44 -7.90
N LYS A 500 4.53 -17.41 -7.35
CA LYS A 500 4.08 -18.80 -7.24
C LYS A 500 3.52 -19.01 -5.84
N PRO A 501 2.25 -19.48 -5.71
CA PRO A 501 1.73 -19.89 -4.43
C PRO A 501 2.61 -20.97 -3.78
N ASP A 502 2.81 -20.84 -2.47
CA ASP A 502 3.20 -21.95 -1.62
C ASP A 502 1.97 -22.87 -1.37
N ASP A 503 2.16 -23.92 -0.57
CA ASP A 503 1.06 -24.83 -0.28
C ASP A 503 0.04 -24.20 0.69
N GLU A 504 -1.02 -23.62 0.12
CA GLU A 504 -2.05 -22.87 0.87
C GLU A 504 -3.05 -23.76 1.63
N TYR A 505 -3.38 -24.93 1.07
CA TYR A 505 -4.41 -25.83 1.60
C TYR A 505 -3.88 -27.25 1.67
N PHE A 506 -3.82 -27.82 2.86
CA PHE A 506 -3.32 -29.18 3.07
C PHE A 506 -3.83 -29.77 4.38
N VAL A 507 -3.59 -31.07 4.56
CA VAL A 507 -3.84 -31.77 5.81
C VAL A 507 -2.52 -32.18 6.44
N GLU A 508 -2.38 -31.96 7.74
CA GLU A 508 -1.38 -32.65 8.56
C GLU A 508 -2.08 -33.80 9.27
N ALA A 509 -1.54 -35.01 9.26
CA ALA A 509 -2.19 -36.15 9.88
C ALA A 509 -1.23 -37.11 10.59
N SER A 510 -1.74 -37.78 11.61
CA SER A 510 -1.08 -38.86 12.34
C SER A 510 -2.08 -39.98 12.66
N ILE A 511 -1.54 -41.16 12.96
CA ILE A 511 -2.33 -42.27 13.49
C ILE A 511 -2.72 -41.93 14.93
N ALA A 512 -4.02 -41.92 15.24
CA ALA A 512 -4.51 -41.74 16.61
C ALA A 512 -4.60 -43.09 17.33
N ASP A 513 -5.16 -44.08 16.64
CA ASP A 513 -5.25 -45.47 17.07
C ASP A 513 -5.45 -46.39 15.86
N THR A 514 -5.14 -47.68 16.00
CA THR A 514 -5.45 -48.67 14.96
C THR A 514 -5.37 -50.09 15.50
N ASP A 515 -6.26 -50.94 15.01
CA ASP A 515 -6.27 -52.38 15.29
C ASP A 515 -6.62 -53.17 14.01
N ASN A 516 -6.96 -54.45 14.18
CA ASN A 516 -7.24 -55.35 13.07
C ASN A 516 -8.61 -55.11 12.41
N GLU A 517 -9.44 -54.22 12.97
CA GLU A 517 -10.80 -53.93 12.52
C GLU A 517 -11.01 -52.43 12.26
N SER A 518 -10.07 -51.55 12.62
CA SER A 518 -10.26 -50.11 12.55
C SER A 518 -8.97 -49.29 12.44
N VAL A 519 -9.14 -48.06 11.96
CA VAL A 519 -8.12 -47.00 12.02
C VAL A 519 -8.76 -45.69 12.50
N GLU A 520 -8.06 -45.01 13.39
CA GLU A 520 -8.35 -43.64 13.80
C GLU A 520 -7.27 -42.70 13.33
N ILE A 521 -7.70 -41.60 12.71
CA ILE A 521 -6.81 -40.60 12.13
C ILE A 521 -7.02 -39.28 12.85
N LYS A 522 -5.94 -38.74 13.42
CA LYS A 522 -5.89 -37.35 13.88
C LYS A 522 -5.44 -36.48 12.70
N ALA A 523 -6.26 -35.51 12.31
CA ALA A 523 -6.00 -34.62 11.18
C ALA A 523 -6.15 -33.14 11.55
N TRP A 524 -5.28 -32.30 10.99
CA TRP A 524 -5.35 -30.85 10.99
C TRP A 524 -5.58 -30.33 9.57
N LEU A 525 -6.77 -29.82 9.30
CA LEU A 525 -7.10 -29.17 8.05
C LEU A 525 -6.60 -27.72 8.09
N ASN A 526 -5.65 -27.37 7.21
CA ASN A 526 -5.00 -26.06 7.18
C ASN A 526 -5.54 -25.19 6.02
N ASN A 527 -5.77 -23.90 6.31
CA ASN A 527 -5.88 -22.80 5.35
C ASN A 527 -4.84 -21.74 5.69
N ARG A 528 -3.77 -21.70 4.91
CA ARG A 528 -2.68 -20.72 5.00
C ARG A 528 -2.60 -19.86 3.73
N SER A 529 -3.75 -19.61 3.11
CA SER A 529 -3.82 -18.87 1.84
C SER A 529 -3.19 -17.48 1.90
N ALA A 530 -2.62 -17.06 0.79
CA ALA A 530 -2.11 -15.71 0.54
C ALA A 530 -2.17 -15.31 -0.94
N PHE A 531 -2.77 -16.12 -1.83
CA PHE A 531 -2.92 -15.84 -3.26
C PHE A 531 -4.38 -15.78 -3.75
N PRO A 532 -5.19 -14.78 -3.30
CA PRO A 532 -5.01 -13.99 -2.09
C PRO A 532 -5.40 -14.77 -0.83
N ALA A 533 -5.15 -14.20 0.36
CA ALA A 533 -5.66 -14.72 1.62
C ALA A 533 -7.19 -14.78 1.61
N LYS A 534 -7.78 -15.87 2.12
CA LYS A 534 -9.22 -16.11 2.03
C LYS A 534 -9.81 -16.73 3.27
N VAL A 535 -11.03 -16.29 3.58
CA VAL A 535 -11.92 -16.98 4.51
C VAL A 535 -12.68 -18.07 3.79
N SER A 536 -12.57 -19.31 4.27
CA SER A 536 -13.43 -20.41 3.84
C SER A 536 -14.25 -20.91 5.02
N SER A 537 -15.55 -21.14 4.81
CA SER A 537 -16.47 -21.64 5.83
C SER A 537 -17.02 -23.03 5.49
N ASN A 538 -16.44 -23.71 4.50
CA ASN A 538 -16.90 -25.01 4.03
C ASN A 538 -15.74 -25.86 3.46
N LEU A 539 -14.56 -25.78 4.11
CA LEU A 539 -13.45 -26.65 3.74
C LEU A 539 -13.75 -28.09 4.14
N SER A 540 -13.24 -29.00 3.32
CA SER A 540 -13.29 -30.43 3.55
C SER A 540 -12.01 -31.10 3.08
N PHE A 541 -11.79 -32.33 3.52
CA PHE A 541 -10.76 -33.19 2.97
C PHE A 541 -11.28 -34.61 2.74
N ARG A 542 -10.61 -35.36 1.86
CA ARG A 542 -10.94 -36.75 1.57
C ARG A 542 -9.81 -37.68 1.98
N TYR A 543 -10.18 -38.70 2.76
CA TYR A 543 -9.32 -39.82 3.12
C TYR A 543 -9.70 -41.03 2.28
N TYR A 544 -8.76 -41.51 1.47
CA TYR A 544 -8.91 -42.61 0.53
C TYR A 544 -8.31 -43.90 1.09
N PHE A 545 -9.08 -44.98 1.02
CA PHE A 545 -8.74 -46.29 1.57
C PHE A 545 -9.26 -47.39 0.65
N GLN A 546 -8.77 -48.61 0.81
CA GLN A 546 -9.22 -49.78 0.05
C GLN A 546 -10.14 -50.65 0.92
N ALA A 547 -11.36 -50.91 0.46
CA ALA A 547 -12.25 -51.81 1.16
C ALA A 547 -11.84 -53.27 0.91
N GLU A 548 -11.69 -54.05 2.00
CA GLU A 548 -11.40 -55.48 1.91
C GLU A 548 -12.61 -56.28 1.42
N PRO A 549 -12.41 -57.40 0.70
CA PRO A 549 -13.52 -58.19 0.18
C PRO A 549 -14.49 -58.64 1.29
N GLY A 550 -15.78 -58.37 1.09
CA GLY A 550 -16.85 -58.81 2.00
C GLY A 550 -16.98 -57.99 3.28
N THR A 551 -16.26 -56.87 3.44
CA THR A 551 -16.39 -56.00 4.61
C THR A 551 -17.32 -54.82 4.37
N GLN A 552 -17.98 -54.37 5.43
CA GLN A 552 -18.70 -53.09 5.47
C GLN A 552 -17.90 -52.12 6.34
N ILE A 553 -17.67 -50.91 5.83
CA ILE A 553 -16.94 -49.87 6.54
C ILE A 553 -17.92 -48.79 7.02
N GLN A 554 -17.82 -48.41 8.29
CA GLN A 554 -18.54 -47.27 8.86
C GLN A 554 -17.56 -46.18 9.28
N ALA A 555 -17.97 -44.92 9.08
CA ALA A 555 -17.17 -43.75 9.42
C ALA A 555 -17.85 -42.92 10.50
N GLU A 556 -17.10 -42.48 11.50
CA GLU A 556 -17.59 -41.63 12.59
C GLU A 556 -16.55 -40.59 13.03
N ILE A 557 -17.02 -39.47 13.58
CA ILE A 557 -16.18 -38.50 14.26
C ILE A 557 -16.00 -38.96 15.71
N VAL A 558 -14.76 -39.20 16.12
CA VAL A 558 -14.41 -39.52 17.52
C VAL A 558 -14.29 -38.23 18.33
N ASN A 559 -13.64 -37.22 17.76
CA ASN A 559 -13.51 -35.88 18.33
C ASN A 559 -13.33 -34.85 17.20
N GLY A 560 -13.82 -33.62 17.37
CA GLY A 560 -13.68 -32.58 16.35
C GLY A 560 -14.85 -31.63 16.35
N LYS A 561 -14.73 -30.51 17.09
CA LYS A 561 -15.79 -29.52 17.18
C LYS A 561 -16.11 -28.94 15.79
N GLY A 562 -17.38 -29.06 15.38
CA GLY A 562 -17.86 -28.56 14.09
C GLY A 562 -17.49 -29.43 12.88
N ALA A 563 -16.87 -30.59 13.09
CA ALA A 563 -16.59 -31.54 12.01
C ALA A 563 -17.80 -32.44 11.73
N ALA A 564 -17.99 -32.80 10.47
CA ALA A 564 -18.90 -33.84 10.01
C ALA A 564 -18.15 -34.80 9.07
N ILE A 565 -18.57 -36.06 9.01
CA ILE A 565 -17.98 -37.07 8.14
C ILE A 565 -19.06 -37.77 7.30
N SER A 566 -18.78 -38.00 6.03
CA SER A 566 -19.62 -38.83 5.17
C SER A 566 -19.40 -40.31 5.46
N GLN A 567 -20.40 -41.15 5.20
CA GLN A 567 -20.15 -42.58 5.04
C GLN A 567 -19.28 -42.86 3.80
N PRO A 568 -18.61 -44.01 3.71
CA PRO A 568 -17.76 -44.38 2.58
C PRO A 568 -18.45 -44.22 1.22
N THR A 569 -17.75 -43.57 0.29
CA THR A 569 -18.18 -43.39 -1.10
C THR A 569 -17.18 -44.07 -2.03
N LEU A 570 -17.68 -44.85 -2.99
CA LEU A 570 -16.82 -45.51 -3.98
C LEU A 570 -16.11 -44.46 -4.86
N TYR A 571 -14.78 -44.56 -4.98
CA TYR A 571 -13.96 -43.75 -5.89
C TYR A 571 -13.76 -44.46 -7.23
N GLN A 572 -13.11 -45.63 -7.20
CA GLN A 572 -12.85 -46.49 -8.36
C GLN A 572 -12.39 -47.88 -7.90
N GLY A 573 -12.86 -48.95 -8.55
CA GLY A 573 -12.45 -50.32 -8.21
C GLY A 573 -12.84 -50.69 -6.77
N SER A 574 -11.85 -50.99 -5.94
CA SER A 574 -12.02 -51.24 -4.50
C SER A 574 -11.64 -50.04 -3.62
N ILE A 575 -11.31 -48.89 -4.22
CA ILE A 575 -10.93 -47.67 -3.50
C ILE A 575 -12.18 -46.87 -3.15
N TYR A 576 -12.32 -46.57 -1.86
CA TYR A 576 -13.36 -45.71 -1.29
C TYR A 576 -12.74 -44.45 -0.70
N PHE A 577 -13.58 -43.47 -0.40
CA PHE A 577 -13.20 -42.33 0.41
C PHE A 577 -14.28 -41.92 1.39
N VAL A 578 -13.87 -41.29 2.49
CA VAL A 578 -14.75 -40.48 3.33
C VAL A 578 -14.42 -39.01 3.12
N THR A 579 -15.42 -38.14 3.23
CA THR A 579 -15.23 -36.68 3.23
C THR A 579 -15.45 -36.16 4.63
N VAL A 580 -14.42 -35.56 5.22
CA VAL A 580 -14.52 -34.82 6.48
C VAL A 580 -14.70 -33.35 6.14
N THR A 581 -15.77 -32.73 6.62
CA THR A 581 -16.16 -31.36 6.30
C THR A 581 -16.33 -30.55 7.57
N PHE A 582 -16.02 -29.25 7.51
CA PHE A 582 -16.27 -28.29 8.59
C PHE A 582 -17.33 -27.27 8.14
N PRO A 583 -18.63 -27.64 8.16
CA PRO A 583 -19.69 -26.75 7.70
C PRO A 583 -19.81 -25.52 8.61
N ASN A 584 -20.05 -24.36 8.02
CA ASN A 584 -20.24 -23.08 8.70
C ASN A 584 -19.11 -22.72 9.69
N THR A 585 -17.91 -23.27 9.49
CA THR A 585 -16.77 -23.08 10.37
C THR A 585 -15.70 -22.30 9.60
N PRO A 586 -15.50 -21.01 9.90
CA PRO A 586 -14.44 -20.23 9.28
C PRO A 586 -13.06 -20.82 9.58
N ILE A 587 -12.31 -21.12 8.52
CA ILE A 587 -10.90 -21.50 8.56
C ILE A 587 -10.16 -20.53 7.63
N PHE A 588 -9.24 -19.74 8.18
CA PHE A 588 -8.60 -18.63 7.46
C PHE A 588 -7.28 -18.21 8.12
N PRO A 589 -6.35 -17.58 7.38
CA PRO A 589 -5.05 -17.11 7.90
C PRO A 589 -5.19 -15.87 8.81
N GLY A 590 -5.95 -16.01 9.90
CA GLY A 590 -6.35 -14.93 10.82
C GLY A 590 -5.62 -14.90 12.16
N GLY A 591 -4.58 -15.71 12.35
CA GLY A 591 -3.91 -15.83 13.64
C GLY A 591 -4.59 -16.81 14.61
N LEU A 592 -4.54 -16.48 15.90
CA LEU A 592 -5.13 -17.24 16.99
C LEU A 592 -6.36 -16.52 17.53
N ASP A 593 -7.37 -17.27 17.95
CA ASP A 593 -8.61 -16.74 18.52
C ASP A 593 -8.46 -16.45 20.02
N PRO A 594 -8.31 -15.17 20.44
CA PRO A 594 -8.15 -14.83 21.86
C PRO A 594 -9.40 -15.16 22.68
N ASN A 595 -10.57 -15.29 22.06
CA ASN A 595 -11.84 -15.57 22.73
C ASN A 595 -12.14 -17.07 22.84
N ASN A 596 -11.33 -17.93 22.21
CA ASN A 596 -11.51 -19.38 22.22
C ASN A 596 -10.19 -20.09 22.55
N GLY A 597 -9.57 -19.70 23.68
CA GLY A 597 -8.39 -20.37 24.22
C GLY A 597 -7.16 -20.33 23.31
N TRP A 598 -7.01 -19.27 22.50
CA TRP A 598 -5.91 -19.10 21.54
C TRP A 598 -5.87 -20.22 20.49
N THR A 599 -7.03 -20.78 20.15
CA THR A 599 -7.13 -21.78 19.08
C THR A 599 -6.90 -21.14 17.71
N PRO A 600 -6.19 -21.80 16.78
CA PRO A 600 -5.94 -21.23 15.46
C PRO A 600 -7.21 -20.99 14.63
N PHE A 601 -7.27 -19.85 13.95
CA PHE A 601 -8.21 -19.64 12.85
C PHE A 601 -7.79 -20.41 11.58
N TYR A 602 -6.48 -20.56 11.38
CA TYR A 602 -5.91 -21.11 10.15
C TYR A 602 -5.93 -22.65 10.07
N ARG A 603 -6.32 -23.34 11.15
CA ARG A 603 -6.46 -24.81 11.14
C ARG A 603 -7.58 -25.32 12.02
N LYS A 604 -8.14 -26.49 11.68
CA LYS A 604 -9.08 -27.24 12.54
C LYS A 604 -8.62 -28.67 12.75
N GLU A 605 -8.76 -29.14 13.99
CA GLU A 605 -8.44 -30.50 14.41
C GLU A 605 -9.68 -31.39 14.39
N VAL A 606 -9.50 -32.64 13.94
CA VAL A 606 -10.49 -33.71 13.98
C VAL A 606 -9.80 -35.05 14.17
N VAL A 607 -10.43 -35.93 14.94
CA VAL A 607 -10.14 -37.36 15.03
C VAL A 607 -11.35 -38.11 14.51
N PHE A 608 -11.16 -38.91 13.46
CA PHE A 608 -12.22 -39.74 12.89
C PHE A 608 -11.79 -41.20 12.82
N ARG A 609 -12.76 -42.10 12.87
CA ARG A 609 -12.56 -43.55 12.82
C ARG A 609 -13.19 -44.13 11.57
N LEU A 610 -12.49 -45.07 10.93
CA LEU A 610 -13.04 -46.02 9.98
C LEU A 610 -13.07 -47.39 10.64
N LYS A 611 -14.25 -48.00 10.74
CA LYS A 611 -14.44 -49.31 11.37
C LYS A 611 -14.98 -50.32 10.36
N SER A 612 -14.28 -51.43 10.21
CA SER A 612 -14.64 -52.58 9.39
C SER A 612 -15.53 -53.56 10.14
N SER A 613 -16.42 -54.24 9.43
CA SER A 613 -17.15 -55.41 9.94
C SER A 613 -16.31 -56.70 9.96
N GLY A 614 -15.06 -56.62 9.50
CA GLY A 614 -14.09 -57.72 9.43
C GLY A 614 -12.67 -57.19 9.49
N SER A 615 -11.74 -57.77 8.72
CA SER A 615 -10.34 -57.30 8.72
C SER A 615 -10.19 -55.89 8.15
N TRP A 616 -9.21 -55.15 8.67
CA TRP A 616 -8.74 -53.87 8.17
C TRP A 616 -7.25 -53.95 7.83
N ASN A 617 -6.82 -53.33 6.72
CA ASN A 617 -5.42 -53.33 6.29
C ASN A 617 -4.98 -51.93 5.85
N ASN A 618 -4.24 -51.23 6.70
CA ASN A 618 -3.74 -49.90 6.37
C ASN A 618 -2.71 -49.86 5.21
N ALA A 619 -2.08 -50.99 4.86
CA ALA A 619 -0.93 -50.98 3.94
C ALA A 619 -1.32 -50.68 2.48
N ASN A 620 -2.56 -50.95 2.09
CA ASN A 620 -3.09 -50.68 0.75
C ASN A 620 -3.84 -49.34 0.66
N ASP A 621 -4.03 -48.65 1.79
CA ASP A 621 -4.71 -47.35 1.84
C ASP A 621 -3.87 -46.23 1.25
N TRP A 622 -4.47 -45.48 0.33
CA TRP A 622 -3.79 -44.35 -0.31
C TRP A 622 -3.44 -43.26 0.70
N SER A 623 -4.41 -42.86 1.53
CA SER A 623 -4.26 -41.76 2.50
C SER A 623 -3.52 -42.15 3.79
N PHE A 624 -3.26 -43.43 4.02
CA PHE A 624 -2.43 -43.88 5.14
C PHE A 624 -0.92 -43.67 4.90
N LYS A 625 -0.52 -43.53 3.63
CA LYS A 625 0.89 -43.34 3.27
C LYS A 625 1.44 -42.02 3.81
N GLY A 626 2.54 -42.10 4.55
CA GLY A 626 3.28 -40.93 5.06
C GLY A 626 2.72 -40.32 6.34
N LEU A 627 1.67 -40.92 6.93
CA LEU A 627 1.19 -40.52 8.26
C LEU A 627 2.29 -40.74 9.31
N SER A 628 2.41 -39.83 10.27
CA SER A 628 3.27 -40.06 11.44
C SER A 628 2.65 -41.09 12.39
N SER A 629 3.51 -41.80 13.13
CA SER A 629 3.12 -42.91 14.00
C SER A 629 2.25 -42.48 15.18
N GLN A 630 1.60 -43.45 15.82
CA GLN A 630 0.76 -43.23 17.01
C GLN A 630 1.49 -42.41 18.10
N GLY A 631 0.76 -41.46 18.69
CA GLY A 631 1.28 -40.56 19.72
C GLY A 631 2.26 -39.48 19.23
N LYS A 632 2.53 -39.40 17.92
CA LYS A 632 3.31 -38.30 17.32
C LYS A 632 2.40 -37.19 16.81
N ASN A 633 2.99 -36.00 16.67
CA ASN A 633 2.31 -34.86 16.08
C ASN A 633 1.94 -35.14 14.62
N PRO A 634 0.77 -34.67 14.15
CA PRO A 634 0.42 -34.70 12.73
C PRO A 634 1.51 -34.10 11.85
N VAL A 635 1.78 -34.74 10.72
CA VAL A 635 2.73 -34.25 9.70
C VAL A 635 1.99 -33.98 8.40
N LYS A 636 2.44 -32.98 7.64
CA LYS A 636 1.86 -32.68 6.34
C LYS A 636 1.93 -33.88 5.40
N VAL A 637 0.79 -34.23 4.81
CA VAL A 637 0.66 -35.36 3.88
C VAL A 637 -0.04 -34.94 2.59
N ASN A 638 0.48 -35.43 1.46
CA ASN A 638 -0.04 -35.07 0.14
C ASN A 638 -1.17 -36.01 -0.31
N GLN A 639 -1.30 -37.19 0.28
CA GLN A 639 -2.26 -38.23 -0.09
C GLN A 639 -3.67 -37.98 0.47
N ILE A 640 -3.89 -36.84 1.13
CA ILE A 640 -5.20 -36.38 1.60
C ILE A 640 -5.54 -35.12 0.84
N SER A 641 -6.58 -35.18 0.01
CA SER A 641 -6.99 -34.06 -0.84
C SER A 641 -7.88 -33.08 -0.10
N VAL A 642 -7.68 -31.78 -0.32
CA VAL A 642 -8.47 -30.69 0.29
C VAL A 642 -9.39 -30.06 -0.74
N TRP A 643 -10.61 -29.74 -0.32
CA TRP A 643 -11.68 -29.27 -1.20
C TRP A 643 -12.48 -28.14 -0.55
N GLU A 644 -13.03 -27.28 -1.40
CA GLU A 644 -14.11 -26.36 -1.05
C GLU A 644 -15.27 -26.61 -2.02
N GLY A 645 -16.36 -27.17 -1.51
CA GLY A 645 -17.44 -27.71 -2.35
C GLY A 645 -16.91 -28.74 -3.36
N LYS A 646 -17.04 -28.45 -4.66
CA LYS A 646 -16.56 -29.33 -5.75
C LYS A 646 -15.15 -28.99 -6.24
N LYS A 647 -14.53 -27.91 -5.73
CA LYS A 647 -13.21 -27.44 -6.18
C LYS A 647 -12.12 -28.07 -5.32
N LYS A 648 -11.20 -28.80 -5.95
CA LYS A 648 -9.98 -29.26 -5.28
C LYS A 648 -9.01 -28.09 -5.09
N LEU A 649 -8.48 -27.97 -3.88
CA LEU A 649 -7.56 -26.90 -3.48
C LEU A 649 -6.14 -27.41 -3.19
N GLY A 650 -5.99 -28.66 -2.76
CA GLY A 650 -4.69 -29.23 -2.41
C GLY A 650 -4.71 -30.77 -2.32
N GLY A 651 -3.52 -31.35 -2.11
CA GLY A 651 -3.30 -32.79 -2.05
C GLY A 651 -3.52 -33.51 -3.39
N ILE A 652 -3.37 -34.83 -3.38
CA ILE A 652 -3.32 -35.71 -4.55
C ILE A 652 -4.33 -36.85 -4.34
N ASP A 653 -5.15 -37.09 -5.36
CA ASP A 653 -6.13 -38.19 -5.34
C ASP A 653 -5.43 -39.47 -5.83
N PRO A 654 -5.96 -40.66 -5.51
CA PRO A 654 -5.49 -41.89 -6.13
C PRO A 654 -5.55 -41.78 -7.66
N PRO A 655 -4.53 -42.27 -8.39
CA PRO A 655 -4.53 -42.22 -9.84
C PRO A 655 -5.75 -42.97 -10.39
N LYS A 656 -6.41 -42.38 -11.39
CA LYS A 656 -7.48 -43.07 -12.10
C LYS A 656 -6.86 -44.01 -13.12
N GLY A 657 -7.13 -45.31 -12.97
CA GLY A 657 -6.75 -46.34 -13.93
C GLY A 657 -7.53 -46.22 -15.23
#